data_AF-A0A7Z0LP93-F1
#
_entry.id   AF-A0A7Z0LP93-F1
#
_cell.length_a   1.000
_cell.length_b   1.000
_cell.length_c   1.000
_cell.angle_alpha   90.00
_cell.angle_beta   90.00
_cell.angle_gamma   90.00
#
_symmetry.space_group_name_H-M   'P 1'
#
loop_
_entity.id
_entity.type
_entity.pdbx_description
1 polymer ?
#
loop_
_entity_poly.entity_id
_entity_poly.type
_entity_poly.pdbx_seq_one_letter_code
_entity_poly.pdbx_strand_id
1 'polypeptide(L)'
;MSYTFTRYTSKRVLAKRLRRQPDGSLSWEASANLSKGRAETLKVDSLETLAECIQGTTPRQAIGVGVIRDGRTTAPVALKAAIEEGTAPAGAIARSIEHLRMPSRGLLPLDVDDGEQPQAVIDHLCQFDESLKGVKWLAVGSSRYHVTDPEGRTVTRKGGWHLYALAEGLGNLTDYARAYETWAKENGYAKQVIDAAGRQRWEYPIDTAVWKSAANRLIFESVALPKGYQAAKPIQWINSEGGAAVIRLPAAAHLIRQQKRQPPDLAAFNADADMPALLERLGYRDAGRGLWFTPGQNDRTPAAQLYDDGRVYHRGKELSGQNLDALGLIAHWEFNSDFKAAAAALRASNAPDNAEIETYRARCNVDSMSLAAQRYMTAYFQHDDDLWLGMAALYDGVEQRCSINDWCKRHRQNPRIVARVLADARRELWGAQHRAPGAPFTRHESVPAAAQAMNASSASSYLQAPLGAGKTEKALAPIIAQHSNVLVINHLRALSSDLANRLDAQHYQQAEALQPGRLVTTVHSLTQPRVIRWIQDADPTLIVIDEAASVADVLGQPGGNMSDTQQAEALQLLQRLARLGVRFILADGDCPESARILAGLADVTEWHRAPGEYEQPRVEIHQGVSVETTDEKHRIRRTPTHPLSEAIRASNSLALFCDTRTDVEAWASRLGCLGIHGENSGDPEQAAFLTAPDRQAVDRGRVVYNSVLGAGVSITSAERDVIGVYTGHLAPRAMWQALRRWRRASDGVIKIQTTPGACVPKRQQAVTDSMEWLQAQQELDGAPGIGSPLLAWHALRAAYCAETDRWTRNPQQAFVTYLEEAGIDVTVVVDSSAGTDTEHDTVKQEKKAERLQALAQAKQITDRELAKIQRQARKTSDEAMQERRAVAARALHLDNSDLTPQGHLREPLAKAILQQQLERRAGLAAYVWMDGYTVSLMDEEGRRRHHLRWQIVTETMRAVGIDPLAPEATGRPLTRLDVLALVERLDAILPSKGRLPLLRAAGLPELPRTSASKKQLAVWTREWFTRMGLTRVKGGRSKVTIEGERLDASTWKFDLMAACFAQRIAAHRNVTIRGIDSRGLNPAESPASRAFQVSPTDPHTLYTWGQVSDICIPAETVSKEACCGA
;
A
#
# COMPACT_ATOMS: atom_id res chain seq x y z
N MET A 1 21.92 21.35 41.79
CA MET A 1 20.76 20.94 40.96
C MET A 1 20.61 19.42 41.06
N SER A 2 19.40 18.90 41.23
CA SER A 2 19.16 17.45 41.43
C SER A 2 19.09 16.66 40.11
N TYR A 3 19.53 15.41 40.13
CA TYR A 3 19.36 14.42 39.07
C TYR A 3 18.05 13.65 39.27
N THR A 4 17.39 13.27 38.17
CA THR A 4 16.07 12.64 38.22
C THR A 4 16.02 11.28 37.55
N PHE A 5 15.17 10.39 38.08
CA PHE A 5 14.84 9.09 37.51
C PHE A 5 13.49 8.61 38.03
N THR A 6 12.93 7.53 37.50
CA THR A 6 11.64 6.98 37.92
C THR A 6 11.80 5.70 38.73
N ARG A 7 11.15 5.61 39.90
CA ARG A 7 10.90 4.37 40.61
C ARG A 7 9.51 3.83 40.24
N TYR A 8 9.47 2.58 39.80
CA TYR A 8 8.22 1.87 39.54
C TYR A 8 7.87 0.98 40.72
N THR A 9 6.60 0.95 41.12
CA THR A 9 6.08 0.07 42.17
C THR A 9 4.89 -0.72 41.62
N SER A 10 4.86 -2.04 41.83
CA SER A 10 3.75 -2.92 41.43
C SER A 10 3.18 -3.67 42.64
N LYS A 11 1.94 -4.16 42.50
CA LYS A 11 1.39 -5.16 43.42
C LYS A 11 2.02 -6.54 43.20
N ARG A 12 2.56 -6.80 42.00
CA ARG A 12 3.27 -8.03 41.61
C ARG A 12 4.78 -7.84 41.73
N VAL A 13 5.52 -8.94 41.65
CA VAL A 13 6.99 -8.93 41.66
C VAL A 13 7.51 -8.23 40.40
N LEU A 14 8.35 -7.21 40.57
CA LEU A 14 9.12 -6.50 39.55
C LEU A 14 10.61 -6.75 39.78
N ALA A 15 11.00 -8.01 39.80
CA ALA A 15 12.36 -8.44 40.05
C ALA A 15 12.63 -9.74 39.29
N LYS A 16 13.91 -10.07 39.11
CA LYS A 16 14.30 -11.44 38.72
C LYS A 16 13.91 -12.36 39.88
N ARG A 17 13.23 -13.46 39.56
CA ARG A 17 12.74 -14.44 40.55
C ARG A 17 13.48 -15.76 40.36
N LEU A 18 14.05 -16.29 41.45
CA LEU A 18 14.55 -17.65 41.48
C LEU A 18 13.41 -18.57 41.92
N ARG A 19 13.05 -19.55 41.09
CA ARG A 19 12.06 -20.58 41.43
C ARG A 19 12.70 -21.94 41.48
N ARG A 20 12.34 -22.70 42.51
CA ARG A 20 12.56 -24.15 42.56
C ARG A 20 11.48 -24.84 41.73
N GLN A 21 11.92 -25.60 40.74
CA GLN A 21 11.06 -26.42 39.90
C GLN A 21 10.68 -27.71 40.64
N PRO A 22 9.62 -28.43 40.19
CA PRO A 22 9.17 -29.67 40.83
C PRO A 22 10.25 -30.75 40.93
N ASP A 23 11.18 -30.80 39.98
CA ASP A 23 12.33 -31.71 39.94
C ASP A 23 13.48 -31.31 40.91
N GLY A 24 13.30 -30.22 41.66
CA GLY A 24 14.31 -29.67 42.57
C GLY A 24 15.35 -28.76 41.90
N SER A 25 15.33 -28.64 40.57
CA SER A 25 16.19 -27.70 39.84
C SER A 25 15.78 -26.25 40.10
N LEU A 26 16.71 -25.32 39.84
CA LEU A 26 16.49 -23.89 40.03
C LEU A 26 16.44 -23.20 38.68
N SER A 27 15.44 -22.34 38.51
CA SER A 27 15.23 -21.58 37.27
C SER A 27 15.02 -20.11 37.57
N TRP A 28 15.59 -19.26 36.71
CA TRP A 28 15.41 -17.82 36.79
C TRP A 28 14.27 -17.37 35.88
N GLU A 29 13.28 -16.71 36.45
CA GLU A 29 12.18 -16.10 35.73
C GLU A 29 12.34 -14.57 35.78
N ALA A 30 12.33 -13.90 34.62
CA ALA A 30 12.27 -12.45 34.56
C ALA A 30 10.80 -12.01 34.71
N SER A 31 10.44 -11.43 35.85
CA SER A 31 9.09 -10.88 36.06
C SER A 31 9.08 -9.37 35.77
N ALA A 32 8.98 -9.02 34.48
CA ALA A 32 8.85 -7.63 34.02
C ALA A 32 7.39 -7.17 33.86
N ASN A 33 6.44 -7.87 34.49
CA ASN A 33 5.00 -7.67 34.29
C ASN A 33 4.47 -6.46 35.08
N LEU A 34 4.78 -5.26 34.59
CA LEU A 34 4.19 -3.99 35.06
C LEU A 34 2.93 -3.64 34.25
N SER A 35 1.85 -4.40 34.43
CA SER A 35 0.55 -4.10 33.82
C SER A 35 -0.30 -3.15 34.65
N LYS A 36 -0.06 -3.09 35.97
CA LYS A 36 -0.68 -2.18 36.94
C LYS A 36 0.35 -1.77 37.98
N GLY A 37 0.49 -0.49 38.27
CA GLY A 37 1.44 0.01 39.27
C GLY A 37 1.42 1.51 39.44
N ARG A 38 2.52 2.05 39.98
CA ARG A 38 2.77 3.48 40.14
C ARG A 38 4.18 3.81 39.67
N ALA A 39 4.32 4.87 38.89
CA ALA A 39 5.59 5.52 38.55
C ALA A 39 5.78 6.74 39.47
N GLU A 40 6.98 6.92 39.99
CA GLU A 40 7.35 8.02 40.89
C GLU A 40 8.71 8.58 40.48
N THR A 41 8.75 9.81 40.00
CA THR A 41 9.99 10.52 39.66
C THR A 41 10.70 10.95 40.95
N LEU A 42 11.86 10.36 41.22
CA LEU A 42 12.72 10.66 42.35
C LEU A 42 13.81 11.66 41.96
N LYS A 43 14.33 12.36 42.97
CA LYS A 43 15.44 13.30 42.86
C LYS A 43 16.57 12.85 43.78
N VAL A 44 17.80 12.85 43.26
CA VAL A 44 19.02 12.62 44.03
C VAL A 44 20.04 13.70 43.71
N ASP A 45 20.85 14.08 44.68
CA ASP A 45 21.93 15.07 44.53
C ASP A 45 23.32 14.40 44.44
N SER A 46 23.44 13.17 44.92
CA SER A 46 24.67 12.40 45.01
C SER A 46 24.46 10.93 44.65
N LEU A 47 25.55 10.21 44.36
CA LEU A 47 25.49 8.76 44.14
C LEU A 47 25.25 8.01 45.46
N GLU A 48 25.57 8.59 46.60
CA GLU A 48 25.30 8.06 47.93
C GLU A 48 23.79 7.96 48.16
N THR A 49 23.06 9.04 47.89
CA THR A 49 21.60 9.03 47.94
C THR A 49 21.00 8.06 46.91
N LEU A 50 21.62 7.90 45.74
CA LEU A 50 21.23 6.87 44.78
C LEU A 50 21.47 5.45 45.32
N ALA A 51 22.61 5.20 45.97
CA ALA A 51 22.95 3.90 46.56
C ALA A 51 21.95 3.52 47.65
N GLU A 52 21.57 4.45 48.52
CA GLU A 52 20.51 4.26 49.51
C GLU A 52 19.16 3.93 48.84
N CYS A 53 18.81 4.64 47.77
CA CYS A 53 17.59 4.36 46.99
C CYS A 53 17.61 2.96 46.38
N ILE A 54 18.75 2.53 45.82
CA ILE A 54 18.95 1.21 45.21
C ILE A 54 18.86 0.10 46.26
N GLN A 55 19.55 0.26 47.39
CA GLN A 55 19.53 -0.70 48.50
C GLN A 55 18.14 -0.85 49.12
N GLY A 56 17.36 0.24 49.15
CA GLY A 56 15.98 0.25 49.61
C GLY A 56 14.97 -0.38 48.64
N THR A 57 15.38 -0.81 47.44
CA THR A 57 14.43 -1.39 46.48
C THR A 57 13.93 -2.76 46.91
N THR A 58 12.61 -2.91 46.98
CA THR A 58 11.96 -4.20 47.26
C THR A 58 11.75 -5.03 45.99
N PRO A 59 11.46 -6.34 46.07
CA PRO A 59 11.10 -7.17 44.92
C PRO A 59 9.87 -6.72 44.12
N ARG A 60 9.13 -5.72 44.61
CA ARG A 60 7.97 -5.11 43.95
C ARG A 60 8.29 -3.77 43.29
N GLN A 61 9.57 -3.39 43.29
CA GLN A 61 10.06 -2.12 42.77
C GLN A 61 11.17 -2.33 41.74
N ALA A 62 11.21 -1.43 40.76
CA ALA A 62 12.25 -1.36 39.74
C ALA A 62 12.61 0.10 39.46
N ILE A 63 13.81 0.35 38.95
CA ILE A 63 14.30 1.67 38.56
C ILE A 63 14.11 1.84 37.05
N GLY A 64 13.78 3.04 36.59
CA GLY A 64 13.87 3.41 35.18
C GLY A 64 14.49 4.78 35.03
N VAL A 65 15.27 4.97 33.97
CA VAL A 65 16.07 6.18 33.78
C VAL A 65 15.32 7.31 33.08
N GLY A 66 14.20 6.98 32.42
CA GLY A 66 13.25 8.00 31.95
C GLY A 66 12.45 8.62 33.09
N VAL A 67 11.85 9.77 32.80
CA VAL A 67 10.93 10.51 33.68
C VAL A 67 9.59 10.71 32.98
N ILE A 68 8.54 10.93 33.77
CA ILE A 68 7.19 11.18 33.25
C ILE A 68 7.21 12.44 32.37
N ARG A 69 6.76 12.30 31.10
CA ARG A 69 6.94 13.32 30.06
C ARG A 69 6.20 14.61 30.33
N ASP A 70 5.00 14.53 30.90
CA ASP A 70 4.13 15.67 31.20
C ASP A 70 4.53 16.46 32.46
N GLY A 71 5.67 16.11 33.09
CA GLY A 71 6.22 16.84 34.23
C GLY A 71 5.67 16.41 35.59
N ARG A 72 4.71 15.48 35.65
CA ARG A 72 4.22 14.94 36.93
C ARG A 72 5.33 14.19 37.67
N THR A 73 5.28 14.26 39.00
CA THR A 73 6.18 13.49 39.87
C THR A 73 5.65 12.09 40.17
N THR A 74 4.36 11.85 40.00
CA THR A 74 3.76 10.50 40.13
C THR A 74 2.67 10.27 39.10
N ALA A 75 2.51 9.01 38.67
CA ALA A 75 1.40 8.59 37.82
C ALA A 75 1.06 7.11 38.04
N PRO A 76 -0.22 6.70 37.93
CA PRO A 76 -0.56 5.29 37.78
C PRO A 76 0.09 4.70 36.53
N VAL A 77 0.50 3.44 36.56
CA VAL A 77 0.99 2.73 35.37
C VAL A 77 -0.04 1.71 34.95
N ALA A 78 -0.37 1.70 33.66
CA ALA A 78 -1.29 0.75 33.04
C ALA A 78 -0.75 0.24 31.69
N LEU A 79 -1.37 -0.82 31.17
CA LEU A 79 -1.14 -1.26 29.79
C LEU A 79 -1.61 -0.17 28.82
N LYS A 80 -0.91 -0.01 27.69
CA LYS A 80 -1.29 0.95 26.63
C LYS A 80 -2.75 0.74 26.18
N ALA A 81 -3.12 -0.52 25.91
CA ALA A 81 -4.49 -0.89 25.56
C ALA A 81 -5.53 -0.41 26.61
N ALA A 82 -5.26 -0.60 27.91
CA ALA A 82 -6.19 -0.17 28.96
C ALA A 82 -6.33 1.37 29.03
N ILE A 83 -5.28 2.12 28.69
CA ILE A 83 -5.34 3.59 28.62
C ILE A 83 -6.18 4.01 27.40
N GLU A 84 -5.98 3.36 26.27
CA GLU A 84 -6.67 3.66 25.01
C GLU A 84 -8.15 3.30 25.06
N GLU A 85 -8.50 2.21 25.73
CA GLU A 85 -9.86 1.77 26.01
C GLU A 85 -10.57 2.61 27.09
N GLY A 86 -9.84 3.53 27.74
CA GLY A 86 -10.37 4.33 28.86
C GLY A 86 -10.68 3.51 30.12
N THR A 87 -10.19 2.28 30.23
CA THR A 87 -10.39 1.38 31.38
C THR A 87 -9.31 1.53 32.45
N ALA A 88 -8.22 2.25 32.15
CA ALA A 88 -7.18 2.59 33.10
C ALA A 88 -7.60 3.73 34.06
N PRO A 89 -6.98 3.82 35.26
CA PRO A 89 -7.17 4.97 36.14
C PRO A 89 -6.85 6.30 35.43
N ALA A 90 -7.60 7.36 35.75
CA ALA A 90 -7.37 8.69 35.18
C ALA A 90 -5.92 9.14 35.37
N GLY A 91 -5.32 9.65 34.29
CA GLY A 91 -3.91 10.06 34.27
C GLY A 91 -2.91 8.90 34.29
N ALA A 92 -3.32 7.66 34.07
CA ALA A 92 -2.38 6.55 33.91
C ALA A 92 -1.43 6.77 32.72
N ILE A 93 -0.21 6.25 32.85
CA ILE A 93 0.80 6.26 31.79
C ILE A 93 1.18 4.84 31.38
N ALA A 94 1.49 4.64 30.11
CA ALA A 94 2.10 3.40 29.63
C ALA A 94 3.63 3.50 29.73
N ARG A 95 4.30 2.36 29.95
CA ARG A 95 5.78 2.27 29.91
C ARG A 95 6.30 2.36 28.46
N SER A 96 6.20 3.55 27.89
CA SER A 96 6.45 3.85 26.48
C SER A 96 7.11 5.23 26.35
N ILE A 97 7.82 5.44 25.24
CA ILE A 97 8.45 6.74 24.91
C ILE A 97 7.42 7.85 24.65
N GLU A 98 6.14 7.50 24.47
CA GLU A 98 5.05 8.48 24.36
C GLU A 98 4.84 9.19 25.70
N HIS A 99 4.88 8.43 26.81
CA HIS A 99 4.61 8.93 28.14
C HIS A 99 5.86 9.17 28.99
N LEU A 100 7.00 8.66 28.56
CA LEU A 100 8.29 8.79 29.24
C LEU A 100 9.30 9.49 28.33
N ARG A 101 10.17 10.30 28.91
CA ARG A 101 11.27 10.96 28.20
C ARG A 101 12.57 10.81 28.98
N MET A 102 13.70 10.99 28.32
CA MET A 102 14.97 11.15 29.03
C MET A 102 15.01 12.51 29.74
N PRO A 103 15.44 12.57 31.01
CA PRO A 103 15.70 13.85 31.68
C PRO A 103 16.97 14.49 31.12
N SER A 104 17.11 15.82 31.26
CA SER A 104 18.37 16.50 30.91
C SER A 104 19.51 16.17 31.88
N ARG A 105 19.16 15.87 33.14
CA ARG A 105 20.05 15.43 34.22
C ARG A 105 19.45 14.19 34.89
N GLY A 106 20.12 13.06 34.81
CA GLY A 106 19.60 11.79 35.33
C GLY A 106 20.68 10.74 35.54
N LEU A 107 20.29 9.47 35.42
CA LEU A 107 21.18 8.34 35.59
C LEU A 107 21.70 7.84 34.24
N LEU A 108 23.01 7.57 34.16
CA LEU A 108 23.64 6.79 33.12
C LEU A 108 23.87 5.36 33.65
N PRO A 109 23.04 4.38 33.26
CA PRO A 109 23.22 2.99 33.65
C PRO A 109 24.11 2.25 32.64
N LEU A 110 24.95 1.36 33.14
CA LEU A 110 25.65 0.33 32.36
C LEU A 110 25.24 -1.04 32.90
N ASP A 111 24.94 -1.98 32.00
CA ASP A 111 24.67 -3.37 32.33
C ASP A 111 25.78 -4.23 31.73
N VAL A 112 26.48 -4.96 32.59
CA VAL A 112 27.70 -5.73 32.29
C VAL A 112 27.43 -7.19 32.61
N ASP A 113 27.22 -8.02 31.59
CA ASP A 113 26.77 -9.41 31.74
C ASP A 113 27.91 -10.41 31.98
N ASP A 114 29.14 -10.11 31.57
CA ASP A 114 30.28 -11.04 31.47
C ASP A 114 31.11 -11.21 32.76
N GLY A 115 30.75 -10.49 33.82
CA GLY A 115 31.42 -10.57 35.11
C GLY A 115 32.80 -9.90 35.14
N GLU A 116 33.14 -9.10 34.13
CA GLU A 116 34.31 -8.23 34.15
C GLU A 116 34.30 -7.32 35.40
N GLN A 117 35.49 -6.97 35.88
CA GLN A 117 35.59 -6.08 37.04
C GLN A 117 35.11 -4.68 36.62
N PRO A 118 34.34 -3.98 37.47
CA PRO A 118 33.78 -2.68 37.13
C PRO A 118 34.81 -1.67 36.60
N GLN A 119 36.04 -1.68 37.14
CA GLN A 119 37.12 -0.80 36.67
C GLN A 119 37.50 -1.05 35.21
N ALA A 120 37.58 -2.31 34.77
CA ALA A 120 37.96 -2.65 33.39
C ALA A 120 36.92 -2.13 32.37
N VAL A 121 35.64 -2.20 32.73
CA VAL A 121 34.55 -1.66 31.90
C VAL A 121 34.64 -0.14 31.79
N ILE A 122 34.97 0.55 32.88
CA ILE A 122 35.19 2.00 32.86
C ILE A 122 36.43 2.36 32.03
N ASP A 123 37.53 1.62 32.17
CA ASP A 123 38.73 1.83 31.37
C ASP A 123 38.45 1.63 29.87
N HIS A 124 37.64 0.63 29.51
CA HIS A 124 37.16 0.42 28.14
C HIS A 124 36.31 1.58 27.63
N LEU A 125 35.36 2.08 28.43
CA LEU A 125 34.57 3.26 28.07
C LEU A 125 35.42 4.52 27.92
N CYS A 126 36.47 4.68 28.74
CA CYS A 126 37.38 5.81 28.63
C CYS A 126 38.24 5.78 27.34
N GLN A 127 38.39 4.61 26.71
CA GLN A 127 39.01 4.50 25.39
C GLN A 127 38.07 4.99 24.28
N PHE A 128 36.75 4.81 24.46
CA PHE A 128 35.74 5.33 23.54
C PHE A 128 35.51 6.83 23.73
N ASP A 129 35.37 7.26 24.99
CA ASP A 129 35.07 8.65 25.37
C ASP A 129 35.92 9.05 26.57
N GLU A 130 37.00 9.78 26.28
CA GLU A 130 37.93 10.27 27.28
C GLU A 130 37.28 11.18 28.33
N SER A 131 36.13 11.80 28.03
CA SER A 131 35.40 12.64 28.99
C SER A 131 34.81 11.87 30.17
N LEU A 132 34.80 10.53 30.09
CA LEU A 132 34.42 9.65 31.20
C LEU A 132 35.56 9.43 32.21
N LYS A 133 36.80 9.82 31.89
CA LYS A 133 37.91 9.83 32.86
C LYS A 133 37.58 10.80 33.98
N GLY A 134 37.77 10.36 35.23
CA GLY A 134 37.48 11.21 36.38
C GLY A 134 36.00 11.30 36.76
N VAL A 135 35.09 10.58 36.08
CA VAL A 135 33.69 10.42 36.52
C VAL A 135 33.62 9.50 37.74
N LYS A 136 32.75 9.84 38.70
CA LYS A 136 32.43 8.96 39.84
C LYS A 136 31.39 7.93 39.43
N TRP A 137 31.66 6.67 39.75
CA TRP A 137 30.75 5.57 39.47
C TRP A 137 30.38 4.79 40.72
N LEU A 138 29.14 4.31 40.74
CA LEU A 138 28.60 3.37 41.70
C LEU A 138 28.42 2.03 40.99
N ALA A 139 29.19 1.01 41.37
CA ALA A 139 29.01 -0.35 40.90
C ALA A 139 28.21 -1.18 41.93
N VAL A 140 27.15 -1.81 41.46
CA VAL A 140 26.26 -2.65 42.26
C VAL A 140 26.24 -4.04 41.67
N GLY A 141 26.46 -5.06 42.51
CA GLY A 141 26.30 -6.44 42.07
C GLY A 141 24.88 -6.67 41.55
N SER A 142 24.72 -7.21 40.34
CA SER A 142 23.40 -7.41 39.74
C SER A 142 22.48 -8.25 40.64
N SER A 143 21.18 -8.27 40.33
CA SER A 143 20.20 -9.07 41.10
C SER A 143 20.47 -10.59 41.16
N ARG A 144 21.40 -11.11 40.35
CA ARG A 144 21.84 -12.52 40.39
C ARG A 144 23.23 -12.72 41.01
N TYR A 145 23.86 -11.64 41.47
CA TYR A 145 25.20 -11.69 42.02
C TYR A 145 25.22 -12.54 43.29
N HIS A 146 26.03 -13.61 43.25
CA HIS A 146 26.38 -14.46 44.39
C HIS A 146 25.17 -14.81 45.29
N VAL A 147 24.20 -15.52 44.70
CA VAL A 147 23.05 -16.04 45.45
C VAL A 147 23.46 -17.30 46.18
N THR A 148 23.23 -17.36 47.50
CA THR A 148 23.46 -18.52 48.34
C THR A 148 22.15 -19.19 48.75
N ASP A 149 22.17 -20.51 48.91
CA ASP A 149 21.08 -21.29 49.48
C ASP A 149 21.07 -21.21 51.02
N PRO A 150 20.05 -21.78 51.72
CA PRO A 150 19.98 -21.77 53.17
C PRO A 150 21.16 -22.44 53.88
N GLU A 151 21.90 -23.31 53.20
CA GLU A 151 23.10 -23.97 53.70
C GLU A 151 24.39 -23.15 53.42
N GLY A 152 24.27 -21.96 52.83
CA GLY A 152 25.38 -21.08 52.50
C GLY A 152 26.13 -21.45 51.20
N ARG A 153 25.65 -22.44 50.43
CA ARG A 153 26.27 -22.84 49.17
C ARG A 153 25.89 -21.85 48.07
N THR A 154 26.86 -21.49 47.24
CA THR A 154 26.63 -20.58 46.11
C THR A 154 25.86 -21.28 44.99
N VAL A 155 24.73 -20.69 44.61
CA VAL A 155 23.77 -21.19 43.61
C VAL A 155 23.98 -20.53 42.25
N THR A 156 24.43 -19.28 42.22
CA THR A 156 24.81 -18.58 40.99
C THR A 156 26.29 -18.19 41.04
N ARG A 157 27.02 -18.44 39.96
CA ARG A 157 28.40 -17.91 39.78
C ARG A 157 28.38 -16.37 39.88
N LYS A 158 29.57 -15.76 40.07
CA LYS A 158 29.75 -14.29 40.06
C LYS A 158 28.92 -13.70 38.91
N GLY A 159 27.90 -12.93 39.26
CA GLY A 159 26.97 -12.35 38.30
C GLY A 159 27.55 -11.07 37.71
N GLY A 160 26.87 -10.54 36.69
CA GLY A 160 27.17 -9.24 36.11
C GLY A 160 27.07 -8.08 37.11
N TRP A 161 27.52 -6.90 36.67
CA TRP A 161 27.49 -5.64 37.43
C TRP A 161 26.54 -4.65 36.78
N HIS A 162 25.84 -3.86 37.59
CA HIS A 162 25.20 -2.63 37.14
C HIS A 162 26.05 -1.45 37.61
N LEU A 163 26.48 -0.60 36.67
CA LEU A 163 27.24 0.61 37.01
C LEU A 163 26.36 1.84 36.78
N TYR A 164 26.49 2.82 37.68
CA TYR A 164 25.72 4.05 37.66
C TYR A 164 26.62 5.26 37.75
N ALA A 165 26.40 6.23 36.86
CA ALA A 165 26.91 7.60 37.01
C ALA A 165 25.74 8.59 37.00
N LEU A 166 25.90 9.70 37.71
CA LEU A 166 25.06 10.88 37.50
C LEU A 166 25.51 11.55 36.22
N ALA A 167 24.57 11.89 35.34
CA ALA A 167 24.90 12.36 34.00
C ALA A 167 24.06 13.55 33.53
N GLU A 168 24.68 14.42 32.76
CA GLU A 168 24.05 15.49 31.98
C GLU A 168 24.06 15.13 30.48
N GLY A 169 23.14 15.70 29.69
CA GLY A 169 23.12 15.49 28.24
C GLY A 169 22.48 14.17 27.78
N LEU A 170 21.71 13.50 28.65
CA LEU A 170 21.10 12.19 28.38
C LEU A 170 20.08 12.17 27.22
N GLY A 171 19.67 13.33 26.70
CA GLY A 171 18.89 13.42 25.46
C GLY A 171 19.61 12.79 24.24
N ASN A 172 20.94 12.69 24.28
CA ASN A 172 21.77 12.13 23.20
C ASN A 172 22.08 10.64 23.39
N LEU A 173 21.59 9.99 24.45
CA LEU A 173 22.05 8.66 24.87
C LEU A 173 21.85 7.57 23.80
N THR A 174 20.76 7.64 23.01
CA THR A 174 20.53 6.70 21.91
C THR A 174 21.55 6.84 20.79
N ASP A 175 21.95 8.06 20.46
CA ASP A 175 22.96 8.32 19.42
C ASP A 175 24.37 8.02 19.95
N TYR A 176 24.62 8.28 21.23
CA TYR A 176 25.83 7.85 21.93
C TYR A 176 26.01 6.33 21.88
N ALA A 177 24.92 5.58 22.09
CA ALA A 177 24.93 4.12 21.97
C ALA A 177 25.33 3.64 20.56
N ARG A 178 24.79 4.27 19.52
CA ARG A 178 25.14 3.93 18.14
C ARG A 178 26.61 4.24 17.84
N ALA A 179 27.11 5.37 18.33
CA ALA A 179 28.51 5.73 18.18
C ALA A 179 29.44 4.70 18.87
N TYR A 180 29.10 4.27 20.08
CA TYR A 180 29.84 3.24 20.79
C TYR A 180 29.83 1.90 20.06
N GLU A 181 28.67 1.44 19.56
CA GLU A 181 28.58 0.16 18.83
C GLU A 181 29.41 0.15 17.55
N THR A 182 29.41 1.26 16.81
CA THR A 182 30.24 1.41 15.61
C THR A 182 31.71 1.35 15.98
N TRP A 183 32.14 2.16 16.95
CA TRP A 183 33.51 2.16 17.43
C TRP A 183 33.97 0.79 17.94
N ALA A 184 33.12 0.11 18.72
CA ALA A 184 33.42 -1.21 19.27
C ALA A 184 33.59 -2.27 18.18
N LYS A 185 32.81 -2.21 17.09
CA LYS A 185 32.99 -3.08 15.92
C LYS A 185 34.28 -2.79 15.18
N GLU A 186 34.52 -1.51 14.89
CA GLU A 186 35.69 -1.06 14.12
C GLU A 186 37.01 -1.37 14.83
N ASN A 187 37.01 -1.40 16.16
CA ASN A 187 38.20 -1.70 16.97
C ASN A 187 38.24 -3.17 17.46
N GLY A 188 37.36 -4.04 16.95
CA GLY A 188 37.38 -5.48 17.25
C GLY A 188 36.92 -5.86 18.66
N TYR A 189 36.28 -4.95 19.40
CA TYR A 189 35.72 -5.22 20.73
C TYR A 189 34.35 -5.91 20.67
N ALA A 190 33.60 -5.74 19.58
CA ALA A 190 32.32 -6.43 19.38
C ALA A 190 32.51 -7.79 18.71
N LYS A 191 31.73 -8.79 19.11
CA LYS A 191 31.77 -10.15 18.54
C LYS A 191 30.41 -10.54 17.98
N GLN A 192 30.38 -11.24 16.85
CA GLN A 192 29.15 -11.88 16.39
C GLN A 192 28.92 -13.17 17.15
N VAL A 193 27.74 -13.31 17.74
CA VAL A 193 27.28 -14.52 18.42
C VAL A 193 25.94 -14.95 17.86
N ILE A 194 25.70 -16.26 17.85
CA ILE A 194 24.41 -16.85 17.48
C ILE A 194 23.63 -17.06 18.78
N ASP A 195 22.46 -16.44 18.89
CA ASP A 195 21.62 -16.60 20.08
C ASP A 195 20.94 -17.99 20.13
N ALA A 196 20.28 -18.31 21.24
CA ALA A 196 19.57 -19.59 21.41
C ALA A 196 18.44 -19.81 20.39
N ALA A 197 18.02 -18.78 19.65
CA ALA A 197 17.04 -18.86 18.57
C ALA A 197 17.68 -18.92 17.17
N GLY A 198 19.01 -19.08 17.09
CA GLY A 198 19.75 -19.16 15.83
C GLY A 198 20.00 -17.80 15.16
N ARG A 199 19.68 -16.68 15.82
CA ARG A 199 19.87 -15.34 15.23
C ARG A 199 21.28 -14.84 15.49
N GLN A 200 21.95 -14.37 14.45
CA GLN A 200 23.19 -13.64 14.60
C GLN A 200 22.93 -12.29 15.26
N ARG A 201 23.63 -12.00 16.35
CA ARG A 201 23.63 -10.70 17.01
C ARG A 201 25.06 -10.29 17.33
N TRP A 202 25.30 -8.99 17.38
CA TRP A 202 26.54 -8.46 17.93
C TRP A 202 26.43 -8.43 19.46
N GLU A 203 27.42 -9.03 20.11
CA GLU A 203 27.69 -8.90 21.53
C GLU A 203 28.76 -7.83 21.71
N TYR A 204 28.49 -6.88 22.59
CA TYR A 204 29.38 -5.77 22.91
C TYR A 204 29.82 -5.92 24.37
N PRO A 205 30.96 -5.32 24.77
CA PRO A 205 31.39 -5.32 26.18
C PRO A 205 30.34 -4.72 27.15
N ILE A 206 29.42 -3.91 26.64
CA ILE A 206 28.35 -3.27 27.40
C ILE A 206 27.01 -3.49 26.69
N ASP A 207 25.94 -3.84 27.42
CA ASP A 207 24.60 -3.96 26.83
C ASP A 207 24.02 -2.58 26.49
N THR A 208 24.23 -2.16 25.24
CA THR A 208 23.73 -0.89 24.69
C THR A 208 22.21 -0.86 24.55
N ALA A 209 21.50 -1.99 24.69
CA ALA A 209 20.04 -2.02 24.65
C ALA A 209 19.43 -1.18 25.79
N VAL A 210 20.15 -1.07 26.91
CA VAL A 210 19.80 -0.21 28.05
C VAL A 210 19.77 1.26 27.63
N TRP A 211 20.58 1.67 26.64
CA TRP A 211 20.66 3.05 26.14
C TRP A 211 19.68 3.35 25.00
N LYS A 212 19.50 2.40 24.07
CA LYS A 212 18.62 2.58 22.89
C LYS A 212 17.14 2.74 23.23
N SER A 213 16.73 2.22 24.39
CA SER A 213 15.36 2.27 24.92
C SER A 213 15.31 2.83 26.34
N ALA A 214 16.30 3.66 26.70
CA ALA A 214 16.53 4.10 28.08
C ALA A 214 15.28 4.67 28.75
N ALA A 215 14.50 5.50 28.05
CA ALA A 215 13.34 6.18 28.64
C ALA A 215 12.29 5.21 29.21
N ASN A 216 12.14 3.99 28.68
CA ASN A 216 11.13 3.01 29.13
C ASN A 216 11.74 1.70 29.68
N ARG A 217 13.07 1.62 29.82
CA ARG A 217 13.76 0.47 30.40
C ARG A 217 13.49 0.35 31.90
N LEU A 218 13.35 -0.89 32.38
CA LEU A 218 13.33 -1.22 33.81
C LEU A 218 14.65 -1.90 34.17
N ILE A 219 15.25 -1.46 35.26
CA ILE A 219 16.45 -2.03 35.87
C ILE A 219 16.02 -2.66 37.19
N PHE A 220 16.33 -3.95 37.33
CA PHE A 220 15.92 -4.77 38.46
C PHE A 220 17.07 -4.89 39.45
N GLU A 221 17.07 -3.95 40.41
CA GLU A 221 18.03 -3.93 41.52
C GLU A 221 17.68 -4.89 42.65
N SER A 222 16.41 -5.27 42.77
CA SER A 222 15.94 -6.23 43.75
C SER A 222 15.89 -7.66 43.17
N VAL A 223 15.82 -8.67 44.03
CA VAL A 223 15.69 -10.08 43.65
C VAL A 223 14.62 -10.75 44.50
N ALA A 224 13.75 -11.54 43.89
CA ALA A 224 12.76 -12.35 44.60
C ALA A 224 13.32 -13.77 44.80
N LEU A 225 13.79 -14.04 46.02
CA LEU A 225 14.40 -15.31 46.38
C LEU A 225 13.42 -16.21 47.17
N PRO A 226 13.53 -17.54 47.05
CA PRO A 226 12.86 -18.47 47.97
C PRO A 226 13.29 -18.23 49.42
N LYS A 227 12.47 -18.68 50.37
CA LYS A 227 12.78 -18.56 51.79
C LYS A 227 14.13 -19.20 52.10
N GLY A 228 14.99 -18.45 52.80
CA GLY A 228 16.33 -18.88 53.23
C GLY A 228 17.45 -18.63 52.23
N TYR A 229 17.14 -18.33 50.96
CA TYR A 229 18.16 -17.91 49.99
C TYR A 229 18.53 -16.43 50.20
N GLN A 230 19.79 -16.08 49.98
CA GLN A 230 20.31 -14.72 50.12
C GLN A 230 21.09 -14.32 48.87
N ALA A 231 21.13 -13.02 48.53
CA ALA A 231 21.98 -12.51 47.46
C ALA A 231 22.97 -11.52 48.07
N ALA A 232 24.27 -11.70 47.83
CA ALA A 232 25.23 -10.67 48.14
C ALA A 232 25.14 -9.57 47.07
N LYS A 233 24.79 -8.36 47.47
CA LYS A 233 24.80 -7.18 46.57
C LYS A 233 25.90 -6.23 47.03
N PRO A 234 27.16 -6.56 46.73
CA PRO A 234 28.25 -5.66 47.06
C PRO A 234 28.03 -4.33 46.34
N ILE A 235 28.37 -3.25 47.03
CA ILE A 235 28.51 -1.92 46.44
C ILE A 235 30.00 -1.60 46.41
N GLN A 236 30.47 -1.17 45.25
CA GLN A 236 31.83 -0.70 45.04
C GLN A 236 31.80 0.70 44.46
N TRP A 237 32.58 1.58 45.05
CA TRP A 237 32.81 2.93 44.55
C TRP A 237 34.02 2.92 43.61
N ILE A 238 33.86 3.49 42.44
CA ILE A 238 34.97 3.69 41.50
C ILE A 238 35.15 5.19 41.36
N ASN A 239 36.37 5.64 41.62
CA ASN A 239 36.72 7.05 41.61
C ASN A 239 35.75 7.90 42.48
N SER A 240 35.73 7.61 43.79
CA SER A 240 34.78 8.17 44.76
C SER A 240 34.77 9.70 44.87
N GLU A 241 35.81 10.36 44.37
CA GLU A 241 35.97 11.83 44.35
C GLU A 241 35.63 12.46 42.99
N GLY A 242 35.24 11.64 42.00
CA GLY A 242 34.95 12.09 40.64
C GLY A 242 33.67 12.93 40.49
N GLY A 243 33.57 13.60 39.34
CA GLY A 243 32.41 14.41 38.96
C GLY A 243 31.27 13.62 38.32
N ALA A 244 30.22 14.33 37.90
CA ALA A 244 29.16 13.78 37.06
C ALA A 244 29.62 13.63 35.61
N ALA A 245 29.10 12.63 34.90
CA ALA A 245 29.35 12.44 33.48
C ALA A 245 28.66 13.53 32.64
N VAL A 246 29.28 13.93 31.54
CA VAL A 246 28.67 14.85 30.57
C VAL A 246 28.61 14.15 29.23
N ILE A 247 27.43 13.67 28.85
CA ILE A 247 27.25 12.90 27.62
C ILE A 247 27.18 13.86 26.43
N ARG A 248 28.28 13.88 25.68
CA ARG A 248 28.42 14.60 24.41
C ARG A 248 28.56 13.58 23.30
N LEU A 249 28.05 13.90 22.11
CA LEU A 249 28.39 13.10 20.94
C LEU A 249 29.90 13.28 20.67
N PRO A 250 30.70 12.20 20.60
CA PRO A 250 32.12 12.32 20.30
C PRO A 250 32.35 13.02 18.96
N ALA A 251 33.44 13.77 18.82
CA ALA A 251 33.77 14.46 17.57
C ALA A 251 33.83 13.49 16.36
N ALA A 252 34.20 12.23 16.59
CA ALA A 252 34.18 11.15 15.60
C ALA A 252 32.77 10.90 15.01
N ALA A 253 31.69 11.07 15.77
CA ALA A 253 30.31 10.97 15.27
C ALA A 253 29.95 12.12 14.31
N HIS A 254 30.61 13.27 14.45
CA HIS A 254 30.49 14.40 13.52
C HIS A 254 31.24 14.14 12.20
N LEU A 255 32.38 13.43 12.26
CA LEU A 255 33.15 12.95 11.11
C LEU A 255 32.41 11.88 10.30
N ILE A 256 31.69 10.96 10.94
CA ILE A 256 30.81 9.98 10.24
C ILE A 256 29.68 10.70 9.45
N ARG A 257 29.28 11.90 9.90
CA ARG A 257 28.35 12.79 9.17
C ARG A 257 29.02 13.56 8.02
N GLN A 258 30.31 13.88 8.10
CA GLN A 258 31.05 14.68 7.10
C GLN A 258 31.86 13.87 6.07
N GLN A 259 32.41 12.70 6.43
CA GLN A 259 33.13 11.79 5.51
C GLN A 259 32.24 11.20 4.40
N LYS A 260 30.94 11.50 4.40
CA LYS A 260 30.03 11.24 3.29
C LYS A 260 30.20 12.18 2.08
N ARG A 261 31.22 13.06 2.01
CA ARG A 261 31.27 14.11 0.96
C ARG A 261 32.24 13.96 -0.22
N GLN A 262 33.32 13.19 -0.19
CA GLN A 262 33.98 12.72 -1.43
C GLN A 262 35.07 11.71 -1.06
N PRO A 263 35.14 10.53 -1.71
CA PRO A 263 36.22 9.58 -1.44
C PRO A 263 37.56 10.05 -2.05
N PRO A 264 38.72 9.67 -1.47
CA PRO A 264 40.04 10.21 -1.83
C PRO A 264 40.45 10.04 -3.29
N ASP A 265 39.94 8.99 -3.95
CA ASP A 265 40.20 8.66 -5.36
C ASP A 265 39.64 9.70 -6.34
N LEU A 266 38.49 10.31 -6.04
CA LEU A 266 37.89 11.35 -6.87
C LEU A 266 38.60 12.71 -6.70
N ALA A 267 39.16 12.98 -5.52
CA ALA A 267 39.96 14.17 -5.28
C ALA A 267 41.28 14.13 -6.07
N ALA A 268 41.92 12.96 -6.15
CA ALA A 268 43.11 12.74 -6.98
C ALA A 268 42.81 12.91 -8.48
N PHE A 269 41.71 12.31 -8.97
CA PHE A 269 41.31 12.48 -10.38
C PHE A 269 41.11 13.95 -10.77
N ASN A 270 40.43 14.73 -9.92
CA ASN A 270 40.21 16.15 -10.19
C ASN A 270 41.53 16.95 -10.22
N ALA A 271 42.56 16.53 -9.49
CA ALA A 271 43.87 17.18 -9.47
C ALA A 271 44.73 16.79 -10.69
N ASP A 272 44.59 15.56 -11.18
CA ASP A 272 45.41 15.00 -12.27
C ASP A 272 44.77 15.15 -13.66
N ALA A 273 43.52 15.63 -13.75
CA ALA A 273 42.82 15.77 -15.02
C ALA A 273 43.43 16.86 -15.91
N ASP A 274 43.81 16.49 -17.13
CA ASP A 274 44.18 17.43 -18.20
C ASP A 274 42.91 18.16 -18.69
N MET A 275 42.63 19.29 -18.05
CA MET A 275 41.41 20.07 -18.27
C MET A 275 41.24 20.59 -19.71
N PRO A 276 42.28 21.12 -20.39
CA PRO A 276 42.22 21.42 -21.81
C PRO A 276 41.76 20.23 -22.66
N ALA A 277 42.37 19.05 -22.48
CA ALA A 277 41.99 17.85 -23.25
C ALA A 277 40.54 17.40 -22.96
N LEU A 278 40.11 17.50 -21.70
CA LEU A 278 38.75 17.18 -21.30
C LEU A 278 37.73 18.14 -21.91
N LEU A 279 38.02 19.44 -21.97
CA LEU A 279 37.15 20.45 -22.59
C LEU A 279 36.98 20.20 -24.09
N GLU A 280 38.07 19.91 -24.82
CA GLU A 280 38.01 19.54 -26.23
C GLU A 280 37.14 18.29 -26.46
N ARG A 281 37.31 17.26 -25.60
CA ARG A 281 36.51 16.04 -25.65
C ARG A 281 35.02 16.31 -25.48
N LEU A 282 34.67 17.25 -24.61
CA LEU A 282 33.29 17.68 -24.38
C LEU A 282 32.78 18.64 -25.48
N GLY A 283 33.56 18.91 -26.52
CA GLY A 283 33.18 19.72 -27.68
C GLY A 283 33.40 21.22 -27.52
N TYR A 284 34.16 21.65 -26.50
CA TYR A 284 34.58 23.04 -26.37
C TYR A 284 35.69 23.35 -27.39
N ARG A 285 35.76 24.60 -27.85
CA ARG A 285 36.80 25.06 -28.78
C ARG A 285 37.66 26.12 -28.13
N ASP A 286 38.98 25.95 -28.15
CA ASP A 286 39.92 26.92 -27.58
C ASP A 286 39.82 28.27 -28.33
N ALA A 287 39.67 29.34 -27.57
CA ALA A 287 39.64 30.72 -28.06
C ALA A 287 40.96 31.48 -27.78
N GLY A 288 41.94 30.82 -27.16
CA GLY A 288 43.21 31.38 -26.72
C GLY A 288 43.15 32.05 -25.35
N ARG A 289 44.32 32.13 -24.68
CA ARG A 289 44.50 32.76 -23.35
C ARG A 289 43.60 32.18 -22.24
N GLY A 290 43.36 30.86 -22.27
CA GLY A 290 42.53 30.17 -21.28
C GLY A 290 41.02 30.38 -21.45
N LEU A 291 40.59 30.95 -22.57
CA LEU A 291 39.18 31.14 -22.91
C LEU A 291 38.69 30.05 -23.85
N TRP A 292 37.46 29.58 -23.65
CA TRP A 292 36.87 28.49 -24.42
C TRP A 292 35.45 28.84 -24.89
N PHE A 293 35.12 28.44 -26.12
CA PHE A 293 33.76 28.45 -26.65
C PHE A 293 33.04 27.16 -26.25
N THR A 294 31.82 27.27 -25.73
CA THR A 294 31.02 26.11 -25.33
C THR A 294 30.39 25.40 -26.54
N PRO A 295 30.02 24.11 -26.43
CA PRO A 295 29.32 23.38 -27.49
C PRO A 295 28.00 24.10 -27.85
N GLY A 296 27.87 24.55 -29.09
CA GLY A 296 26.67 25.26 -29.58
C GLY A 296 26.76 26.79 -29.62
N GLN A 297 27.87 27.40 -29.19
CA GLN A 297 28.09 28.84 -29.39
C GLN A 297 28.75 29.16 -30.74
N ASN A 298 28.31 30.28 -31.31
CA ASN A 298 28.90 30.94 -32.48
C ASN A 298 30.12 31.80 -32.08
N ASP A 299 31.15 31.85 -32.95
CA ASP A 299 32.56 32.26 -32.70
C ASP A 299 32.80 33.73 -32.25
N ARG A 300 31.78 34.44 -31.75
CA ARG A 300 31.86 35.88 -31.44
C ARG A 300 32.22 36.21 -30.00
N THR A 301 31.97 35.34 -29.01
CA THR A 301 32.33 35.62 -27.60
C THR A 301 32.53 34.33 -26.79
N PRO A 302 33.71 34.09 -26.20
CA PRO A 302 33.96 32.92 -25.33
C PRO A 302 33.10 32.97 -24.07
N ALA A 303 32.53 31.84 -23.64
CA ALA A 303 31.68 31.76 -22.45
C ALA A 303 32.19 30.82 -21.36
N ALA A 304 33.39 30.27 -21.50
CA ALA A 304 34.09 29.55 -20.44
C ALA A 304 35.51 30.09 -20.30
N GLN A 305 36.01 30.16 -19.06
CA GLN A 305 37.38 30.53 -18.74
C GLN A 305 37.97 29.45 -17.83
N LEU A 306 39.08 28.84 -18.26
CA LEU A 306 39.89 27.92 -17.47
C LEU A 306 40.84 28.75 -16.59
N TYR A 307 40.87 28.45 -15.29
CA TYR A 307 41.76 29.07 -14.31
C TYR A 307 42.95 28.17 -13.99
N ASP A 308 44.01 28.76 -13.45
CA ASP A 308 45.27 28.08 -13.08
C ASP A 308 45.07 26.98 -12.02
N ASP A 309 43.94 26.95 -11.32
CA ASP A 309 43.57 25.92 -10.33
C ASP A 309 42.83 24.71 -10.95
N GLY A 310 42.77 24.62 -12.28
CA GLY A 310 42.13 23.51 -13.00
C GLY A 310 40.60 23.58 -13.03
N ARG A 311 39.99 24.72 -12.65
CA ARG A 311 38.53 24.89 -12.71
C ARG A 311 38.09 25.71 -13.90
N VAL A 312 36.88 25.41 -14.37
CA VAL A 312 36.25 26.11 -15.50
C VAL A 312 35.09 26.93 -15.00
N TYR A 313 35.17 28.24 -15.21
CA TYR A 313 34.12 29.18 -14.90
C TYR A 313 33.30 29.51 -16.14
N HIS A 314 31.98 29.39 -16.02
CA HIS A 314 31.06 29.67 -17.11
C HIS A 314 30.41 31.05 -17.02
N ARG A 315 30.47 31.81 -18.13
CA ARG A 315 29.84 33.13 -18.33
C ARG A 315 28.52 33.07 -19.13
N GLY A 316 28.19 31.94 -19.74
CA GLY A 316 26.99 31.73 -20.59
C GLY A 316 25.72 31.33 -19.83
N LYS A 317 24.53 31.50 -20.45
CA LYS A 317 23.20 31.38 -19.79
C LYS A 317 22.90 30.05 -19.10
N GLU A 318 23.44 28.91 -19.54
CA GLU A 318 23.12 27.58 -18.98
C GLU A 318 23.92 27.24 -17.70
N LEU A 319 25.11 27.81 -17.53
CA LEU A 319 26.03 27.52 -16.42
C LEU A 319 26.58 28.80 -15.74
N SER A 320 25.93 29.94 -15.95
CA SER A 320 26.43 31.25 -15.53
C SER A 320 26.74 31.28 -14.02
N GLY A 321 27.98 31.64 -13.68
CA GLY A 321 28.42 31.78 -12.28
C GLY A 321 28.89 30.49 -11.61
N GLN A 322 28.86 29.35 -12.30
CA GLN A 322 29.35 28.09 -11.75
C GLN A 322 30.85 27.92 -12.01
N ASN A 323 31.54 27.36 -11.01
CA ASN A 323 32.96 27.02 -11.05
C ASN A 323 33.07 25.49 -10.90
N LEU A 324 33.33 24.79 -12.00
CA LEU A 324 33.27 23.33 -12.07
C LEU A 324 34.67 22.73 -12.17
N ASP A 325 34.91 21.63 -11.44
CA ASP A 325 36.08 20.75 -11.60
C ASP A 325 35.84 19.71 -12.71
N ALA A 326 36.85 18.88 -13.00
CA ALA A 326 36.79 17.87 -14.07
C ALA A 326 35.58 16.94 -13.93
N LEU A 327 35.34 16.41 -12.73
CA LEU A 327 34.20 15.55 -12.45
C LEU A 327 32.86 16.30 -12.60
N GLY A 328 32.80 17.57 -12.19
CA GLY A 328 31.62 18.42 -12.37
C GLY A 328 31.27 18.69 -13.83
N LEU A 329 32.27 18.88 -14.69
CA LEU A 329 32.06 19.02 -16.13
C LEU A 329 31.54 17.73 -16.77
N ILE A 330 32.17 16.58 -16.46
CA ILE A 330 31.72 15.26 -16.94
C ILE A 330 30.30 14.98 -16.46
N ALA A 331 30.03 15.21 -15.17
CA ALA A 331 28.70 15.02 -14.60
C ALA A 331 27.66 15.86 -15.34
N HIS A 332 27.95 17.13 -15.61
CA HIS A 332 27.02 18.03 -16.29
C HIS A 332 26.73 17.59 -17.73
N TRP A 333 27.76 17.34 -18.54
CA TRP A 333 27.63 17.15 -19.98
C TRP A 333 27.35 15.71 -20.40
N GLU A 334 28.00 14.73 -19.77
CA GLU A 334 27.83 13.32 -20.15
C GLU A 334 26.72 12.66 -19.32
N PHE A 335 26.47 13.15 -18.10
CA PHE A 335 25.54 12.50 -17.16
C PHE A 335 24.41 13.40 -16.66
N ASN A 336 24.10 14.51 -17.36
CA ASN A 336 22.97 15.42 -17.02
C ASN A 336 22.98 15.88 -15.54
N SER A 337 24.14 16.25 -15.03
CA SER A 337 24.42 16.63 -13.63
C SER A 337 24.31 15.50 -12.60
N ASP A 338 24.30 14.22 -13.01
CA ASP A 338 24.37 13.07 -12.10
C ASP A 338 25.82 12.74 -11.71
N PHE A 339 26.29 13.42 -10.66
CA PHE A 339 27.64 13.24 -10.11
C PHE A 339 27.93 11.80 -9.65
N LYS A 340 26.91 11.05 -9.22
CA LYS A 340 27.12 9.66 -8.77
C LYS A 340 27.35 8.74 -9.97
N ALA A 341 26.62 8.94 -11.05
CA ALA A 341 26.81 8.20 -12.29
C ALA A 341 28.17 8.50 -12.93
N ALA A 342 28.57 9.78 -12.99
CA ALA A 342 29.88 10.19 -13.49
C ALA A 342 31.03 9.57 -12.66
N ALA A 343 30.96 9.65 -11.34
CA ALA A 343 31.97 9.05 -10.45
C ALA A 343 32.03 7.52 -10.56
N ALA A 344 30.90 6.86 -10.81
CA ALA A 344 30.87 5.41 -11.01
C ALA A 344 31.48 4.99 -12.35
N ALA A 345 31.18 5.70 -13.43
CA ALA A 345 31.75 5.44 -14.76
C ALA A 345 33.28 5.65 -14.77
N LEU A 346 33.74 6.69 -14.08
CA LEU A 346 35.16 7.05 -14.03
C LEU A 346 35.99 6.06 -13.19
N ARG A 347 35.39 5.47 -12.16
CA ARG A 347 35.98 4.34 -11.42
C ARG A 347 36.01 3.06 -12.23
N ALA A 348 35.04 2.84 -13.11
CA ALA A 348 34.99 1.67 -13.97
C ALA A 348 36.04 1.73 -15.10
N SER A 349 36.32 2.92 -15.64
CA SER A 349 37.32 3.10 -16.71
C SER A 349 38.77 2.98 -16.25
N ASN A 350 39.03 3.08 -14.94
CA ASN A 350 40.38 3.15 -14.36
C ASN A 350 40.80 1.90 -13.58
N ALA A 351 40.14 0.75 -13.74
CA ALA A 351 40.50 -0.46 -13.03
C ALA A 351 41.42 -1.37 -13.87
N PRO A 352 42.71 -1.52 -13.53
CA PRO A 352 43.51 -2.64 -13.99
C PRO A 352 43.73 -3.70 -12.90
N ASP A 353 43.61 -4.96 -13.32
CA ASP A 353 44.15 -6.18 -12.74
C ASP A 353 43.33 -7.00 -11.71
N ASN A 354 43.49 -8.33 -11.80
CA ASN A 354 42.67 -9.35 -11.11
C ASN A 354 42.68 -9.26 -9.57
N ALA A 355 43.68 -8.60 -8.96
CA ALA A 355 43.72 -8.34 -7.52
C ALA A 355 42.67 -7.29 -7.09
N GLU A 356 42.31 -6.36 -7.97
CA GLU A 356 41.22 -5.43 -7.72
C GLU A 356 39.85 -6.07 -7.92
N ILE A 357 39.71 -7.15 -8.71
CA ILE A 357 38.45 -7.91 -8.81
C ILE A 357 38.13 -8.62 -7.49
N GLU A 358 39.12 -9.19 -6.81
CA GLU A 358 38.94 -9.75 -5.45
C GLU A 358 38.65 -8.65 -4.42
N THR A 359 39.29 -7.49 -4.56
CA THR A 359 38.99 -6.32 -3.71
C THR A 359 37.59 -5.74 -4.00
N TYR A 360 37.12 -5.80 -5.25
CA TYR A 360 35.80 -5.36 -5.69
C TYR A 360 34.72 -6.38 -5.31
N ARG A 361 35.03 -7.68 -5.36
CA ARG A 361 34.21 -8.77 -4.78
C ARG A 361 34.01 -8.56 -3.28
N ALA A 362 35.09 -8.28 -2.55
CA ALA A 362 35.02 -7.94 -1.13
C ALA A 362 34.23 -6.65 -0.87
N ARG A 363 34.39 -5.60 -1.69
CA ARG A 363 33.68 -4.31 -1.54
C ARG A 363 32.21 -4.35 -1.93
N CYS A 364 31.84 -5.11 -2.96
CA CYS A 364 30.46 -5.38 -3.33
C CYS A 364 29.81 -6.43 -2.42
N ASN A 365 30.56 -6.93 -1.44
CA ASN A 365 30.12 -7.93 -0.49
C ASN A 365 29.56 -9.16 -1.23
N VAL A 366 30.21 -9.55 -2.33
CA VAL A 366 29.77 -10.64 -3.21
C VAL A 366 29.62 -11.91 -2.37
N ASP A 367 30.53 -12.18 -1.44
CA ASP A 367 30.44 -13.34 -0.55
C ASP A 367 29.25 -13.31 0.43
N SER A 368 28.64 -12.13 0.64
CA SER A 368 27.39 -11.97 1.41
C SER A 368 26.12 -12.05 0.55
N MET A 369 26.27 -12.02 -0.78
CA MET A 369 25.17 -12.28 -1.70
C MET A 369 24.78 -13.76 -1.64
N SER A 370 23.56 -14.07 -2.01
CA SER A 370 23.11 -15.41 -2.34
C SER A 370 24.05 -16.06 -3.37
N LEU A 371 24.24 -17.37 -3.25
CA LEU A 371 25.12 -18.14 -4.15
C LEU A 371 24.74 -17.97 -5.64
N ALA A 372 23.46 -17.70 -5.94
CA ALA A 372 22.97 -17.40 -7.28
C ALA A 372 23.46 -16.03 -7.78
N ALA A 373 23.30 -14.97 -6.98
CA ALA A 373 23.82 -13.64 -7.31
C ALA A 373 25.36 -13.62 -7.44
N GLN A 374 26.07 -14.39 -6.60
CA GLN A 374 27.52 -14.57 -6.71
C GLN A 374 27.95 -15.13 -8.06
N ARG A 375 27.24 -16.15 -8.55
CA ARG A 375 27.51 -16.78 -9.86
C ARG A 375 27.27 -15.80 -11.00
N TYR A 376 26.22 -15.00 -10.94
CA TYR A 376 25.92 -14.02 -11.98
C TYR A 376 26.80 -12.78 -11.94
N MET A 377 27.19 -12.29 -10.77
CA MET A 377 28.22 -11.26 -10.67
C MET A 377 29.56 -11.76 -11.22
N THR A 378 29.91 -13.01 -10.93
CA THR A 378 31.13 -13.63 -11.48
C THR A 378 31.06 -13.77 -13.00
N ALA A 379 29.92 -14.20 -13.54
CA ALA A 379 29.70 -14.27 -15.00
C ALA A 379 29.71 -12.89 -15.67
N TYR A 380 29.16 -11.86 -15.01
CA TYR A 380 29.26 -10.48 -15.46
C TYR A 380 30.73 -10.03 -15.54
N PHE A 381 31.52 -10.24 -14.48
CA PHE A 381 32.94 -9.86 -14.48
C PHE A 381 33.79 -10.62 -15.51
N GLN A 382 33.36 -11.81 -15.93
CA GLN A 382 34.08 -12.63 -16.91
C GLN A 382 33.70 -12.34 -18.37
N HIS A 383 32.47 -11.89 -18.61
CA HIS A 383 31.91 -11.78 -19.96
C HIS A 383 31.50 -10.36 -20.36
N ASP A 384 31.45 -9.43 -19.41
CA ASP A 384 31.04 -8.03 -19.60
C ASP A 384 29.68 -7.89 -20.31
N ASP A 385 28.73 -8.76 -19.93
CA ASP A 385 27.36 -8.78 -20.49
C ASP A 385 26.35 -8.30 -19.43
N ASP A 386 25.73 -7.15 -19.72
CA ASP A 386 24.71 -6.48 -18.91
C ASP A 386 23.50 -7.37 -18.54
N LEU A 387 23.31 -8.49 -19.25
CA LEU A 387 22.35 -9.53 -18.89
C LEU A 387 22.65 -10.12 -17.50
N TRP A 388 23.92 -10.44 -17.23
CA TRP A 388 24.34 -11.08 -15.98
C TRP A 388 24.31 -10.10 -14.81
N LEU A 389 24.60 -8.82 -15.05
CA LEU A 389 24.45 -7.77 -14.05
C LEU A 389 22.97 -7.55 -13.68
N GLY A 390 22.08 -7.58 -14.68
CA GLY A 390 20.63 -7.52 -14.47
C GLY A 390 20.13 -8.71 -13.63
N MET A 391 20.62 -9.92 -13.92
CA MET A 391 20.29 -11.13 -13.15
C MET A 391 20.83 -11.07 -11.71
N ALA A 392 22.09 -10.67 -11.51
CA ALA A 392 22.65 -10.49 -10.17
C ALA A 392 21.90 -9.43 -9.35
N ALA A 393 21.50 -8.32 -9.98
CA ALA A 393 20.72 -7.26 -9.34
C ALA A 393 19.32 -7.72 -8.93
N LEU A 394 18.71 -8.63 -9.69
CA LEU A 394 17.38 -9.19 -9.40
C LEU A 394 17.38 -10.14 -8.19
N TYR A 395 18.45 -10.87 -7.95
CA TYR A 395 18.51 -11.86 -6.86
C TYR A 395 18.68 -11.25 -5.47
N ASP A 396 19.52 -10.23 -5.30
CA ASP A 396 19.81 -9.67 -3.97
C ASP A 396 19.58 -8.16 -3.84
N GLY A 397 19.03 -7.52 -4.88
CA GLY A 397 18.90 -6.07 -4.90
C GLY A 397 20.28 -5.44 -4.75
N VAL A 398 21.06 -5.35 -5.84
CA VAL A 398 22.38 -4.69 -5.84
C VAL A 398 22.18 -3.19 -5.61
N GLU A 399 21.94 -2.82 -4.36
CA GLU A 399 21.35 -1.54 -3.97
C GLU A 399 22.38 -0.42 -3.87
N GLN A 400 23.64 -0.65 -4.24
CA GLN A 400 24.64 0.40 -4.07
C GLN A 400 25.11 1.10 -5.34
N ARG A 401 24.97 0.58 -6.57
CA ARG A 401 25.55 1.25 -7.76
C ARG A 401 24.82 1.15 -9.10
N CYS A 402 23.86 0.23 -9.29
CA CYS A 402 22.99 0.23 -10.46
C CYS A 402 21.57 -0.01 -10.01
N SER A 403 20.74 1.04 -9.92
CA SER A 403 19.33 0.82 -9.66
C SER A 403 18.75 0.01 -10.84
N ILE A 404 18.01 -1.05 -10.56
CA ILE A 404 17.25 -1.81 -11.57
C ILE A 404 16.42 -0.86 -12.45
N ASN A 405 15.96 0.26 -11.88
CA ASN A 405 15.28 1.32 -12.61
C ASN A 405 16.14 2.00 -13.69
N ASP A 406 17.44 2.21 -13.45
CA ASP A 406 18.33 2.83 -14.43
C ASP A 406 18.79 1.82 -15.50
N TRP A 407 18.97 0.55 -15.14
CA TRP A 407 19.12 -0.54 -16.11
C TRP A 407 17.86 -0.67 -17.00
N CYS A 408 16.67 -0.73 -16.40
CA CYS A 408 15.40 -0.76 -17.14
C CYS A 408 15.16 0.50 -17.99
N LYS A 409 15.66 1.68 -17.60
CA LYS A 409 15.60 2.90 -18.42
C LYS A 409 16.53 2.82 -19.62
N ARG A 410 17.77 2.31 -19.46
CA ARG A 410 18.73 2.14 -20.57
C ARG A 410 18.25 1.10 -21.58
N HIS A 411 17.64 0.02 -21.12
CA HIS A 411 17.17 -1.08 -21.98
C HIS A 411 15.66 -1.04 -22.26
N ARG A 412 14.98 0.08 -21.95
CA ARG A 412 13.53 0.29 -22.16
C ARG A 412 13.08 0.16 -23.62
N GLN A 413 14.02 0.27 -24.55
CA GLN A 413 13.80 0.11 -25.99
C GLN A 413 14.14 -1.29 -26.52
N ASN A 414 14.57 -2.23 -25.67
CA ASN A 414 14.87 -3.60 -26.06
C ASN A 414 13.98 -4.62 -25.30
N PRO A 415 12.71 -4.77 -25.72
CA PRO A 415 11.72 -5.62 -25.05
C PRO A 415 12.16 -7.08 -24.88
N ARG A 416 13.05 -7.57 -25.76
CA ARG A 416 13.55 -8.95 -25.74
C ARG A 416 14.45 -9.24 -24.54
N ILE A 417 15.28 -8.27 -24.12
CA ILE A 417 16.19 -8.43 -22.98
C ILE A 417 15.42 -8.40 -21.67
N VAL A 418 14.50 -7.44 -21.50
CA VAL A 418 13.65 -7.33 -20.30
C VAL A 418 12.73 -8.56 -20.16
N ALA A 419 12.12 -9.03 -21.25
CA ALA A 419 11.29 -10.23 -21.22
C ALA A 419 12.10 -11.49 -20.88
N ARG A 420 13.33 -11.61 -21.38
CA ARG A 420 14.21 -12.76 -21.12
C ARG A 420 14.76 -12.77 -19.70
N VAL A 421 15.20 -11.63 -19.17
CA VAL A 421 15.65 -11.46 -17.78
C VAL A 421 14.52 -11.74 -16.78
N LEU A 422 13.32 -11.22 -17.04
CA LEU A 422 12.16 -11.56 -16.21
C LEU A 422 11.79 -13.05 -16.31
N ALA A 423 11.92 -13.66 -17.49
CA ALA A 423 11.68 -15.10 -17.65
C ALA A 423 12.73 -15.98 -16.96
N ASP A 424 13.97 -15.50 -16.84
CA ASP A 424 15.09 -16.24 -16.26
C ASP A 424 15.19 -16.04 -14.72
N ALA A 425 14.97 -14.82 -14.21
CA ALA A 425 14.85 -14.57 -12.76
C ALA A 425 13.64 -15.29 -12.15
N ARG A 426 12.52 -15.38 -12.91
CA ARG A 426 11.38 -16.24 -12.57
C ARG A 426 11.76 -17.72 -12.52
N ARG A 427 12.74 -18.16 -13.29
CA ARG A 427 13.10 -19.59 -13.41
C ARG A 427 13.88 -20.11 -12.19
N GLU A 428 14.46 -19.22 -11.39
CA GLU A 428 15.51 -19.60 -10.46
C GLU A 428 15.34 -18.95 -9.05
N LEU A 429 14.58 -17.84 -8.90
CA LEU A 429 14.04 -17.38 -7.58
C LEU A 429 13.04 -18.37 -6.96
N TRP A 430 12.43 -19.24 -7.78
CA TRP A 430 11.44 -20.24 -7.34
C TRP A 430 12.00 -21.67 -7.27
N GLY A 431 13.33 -21.81 -7.33
CA GLY A 431 14.04 -23.07 -7.19
C GLY A 431 13.79 -24.06 -8.33
N ALA A 432 14.73 -24.99 -8.52
CA ALA A 432 14.62 -26.09 -9.48
C ALA A 432 13.43 -27.06 -9.22
N GLN A 433 12.58 -26.79 -8.22
CA GLN A 433 11.32 -27.50 -7.98
C GLN A 433 10.11 -26.86 -8.70
N HIS A 434 10.22 -25.62 -9.17
CA HIS A 434 9.25 -25.02 -10.10
C HIS A 434 9.89 -24.83 -11.48
N ARG A 435 10.06 -25.95 -12.20
CA ARG A 435 10.37 -25.95 -13.64
C ARG A 435 9.47 -24.93 -14.37
N ALA A 436 10.10 -23.99 -15.08
CA ALA A 436 9.75 -23.32 -16.35
C ALA A 436 8.26 -23.21 -16.80
N PRO A 437 7.87 -22.19 -17.60
CA PRO A 437 6.51 -22.01 -18.12
C PRO A 437 6.02 -23.29 -18.80
N GLY A 438 5.07 -23.94 -18.14
CA GLY A 438 4.67 -25.31 -18.40
C GLY A 438 4.78 -26.11 -17.11
N ALA A 439 3.94 -25.81 -16.12
CA ALA A 439 3.55 -26.87 -15.19
C ALA A 439 3.26 -28.10 -16.05
N PRO A 440 3.85 -29.27 -15.76
CA PRO A 440 3.72 -30.45 -16.61
C PRO A 440 2.29 -30.95 -16.46
N PHE A 441 1.38 -30.24 -17.10
CA PHE A 441 -0.01 -30.57 -17.18
C PHE A 441 -0.05 -31.92 -17.89
N THR A 442 -0.33 -32.95 -17.11
CA THR A 442 -0.69 -34.24 -17.67
C THR A 442 -1.96 -34.00 -18.48
N ARG A 443 -1.86 -34.20 -19.79
CA ARG A 443 -3.00 -34.00 -20.70
C ARG A 443 -3.87 -35.24 -20.62
N HIS A 444 -5.14 -35.03 -20.34
CA HIS A 444 -6.18 -36.05 -20.32
C HIS A 444 -7.08 -35.86 -21.53
N GLU A 445 -7.67 -36.94 -22.02
CA GLU A 445 -8.63 -36.90 -23.13
C GLU A 445 -9.95 -36.22 -22.76
N SER A 446 -10.29 -36.19 -21.47
CA SER A 446 -11.55 -35.65 -20.97
C SER A 446 -11.46 -35.23 -19.50
N VAL A 447 -12.42 -34.42 -19.04
CA VAL A 447 -12.55 -34.03 -17.62
C VAL A 447 -12.76 -35.25 -16.71
N PRO A 448 -13.63 -36.23 -17.05
CA PRO A 448 -13.73 -37.50 -16.30
C PRO A 448 -12.42 -38.27 -16.18
N ALA A 449 -11.62 -38.36 -17.25
CA ALA A 449 -10.32 -39.05 -17.20
C ALA A 449 -9.34 -38.34 -16.24
N ALA A 450 -9.30 -37.01 -16.26
CA ALA A 450 -8.53 -36.23 -15.29
C ALA A 450 -9.04 -36.46 -13.86
N ALA A 451 -10.36 -36.55 -13.66
CA ALA A 451 -10.97 -36.84 -12.37
C ALA A 451 -10.59 -38.21 -11.84
N GLN A 452 -10.60 -39.25 -12.67
CA GLN A 452 -10.16 -40.60 -12.31
C GLN A 452 -8.69 -40.61 -11.89
N ALA A 453 -7.83 -39.92 -12.65
CA ALA A 453 -6.42 -39.80 -12.32
C ALA A 453 -6.19 -39.09 -10.98
N MET A 454 -6.87 -37.96 -10.75
CA MET A 454 -6.83 -37.27 -9.45
C MET A 454 -7.34 -38.19 -8.35
N ASN A 455 -8.47 -38.87 -8.54
CA ASN A 455 -9.07 -39.72 -7.52
C ASN A 455 -8.20 -40.93 -7.13
N ALA A 456 -7.40 -41.44 -8.06
CA ALA A 456 -6.43 -42.51 -7.81
C ALA A 456 -5.20 -42.04 -7.02
N SER A 457 -4.96 -40.73 -6.94
CA SER A 457 -3.86 -40.13 -6.19
C SER A 457 -4.35 -39.58 -4.85
N SER A 458 -3.47 -39.59 -3.84
CA SER A 458 -3.68 -38.85 -2.58
C SER A 458 -3.06 -37.45 -2.61
N ALA A 459 -2.34 -37.10 -3.68
CA ALA A 459 -1.66 -35.82 -3.80
C ALA A 459 -2.66 -34.67 -3.98
N SER A 460 -2.21 -33.47 -3.62
CA SER A 460 -2.90 -32.23 -3.98
C SER A 460 -2.72 -31.95 -5.47
N SER A 461 -3.80 -31.61 -6.14
CA SER A 461 -3.86 -31.55 -7.61
C SER A 461 -4.48 -30.23 -8.10
N TYR A 462 -4.10 -29.79 -9.29
CA TYR A 462 -4.72 -28.68 -10.01
C TYR A 462 -5.33 -29.15 -11.32
N LEU A 463 -6.62 -28.92 -11.51
CA LEU A 463 -7.35 -29.18 -12.74
C LEU A 463 -7.54 -27.90 -13.54
N GLN A 464 -6.83 -27.78 -14.66
CA GLN A 464 -7.11 -26.78 -15.68
C GLN A 464 -8.04 -27.40 -16.74
N ALA A 465 -9.27 -26.93 -16.82
CA ALA A 465 -10.19 -27.34 -17.89
C ALA A 465 -11.08 -26.17 -18.31
N PRO A 466 -11.35 -25.98 -19.61
CA PRO A 466 -12.10 -24.83 -20.13
C PRO A 466 -13.40 -24.56 -19.37
N LEU A 467 -13.84 -23.30 -19.38
CA LEU A 467 -15.13 -22.93 -18.82
C LEU A 467 -16.24 -23.79 -19.45
N GLY A 468 -17.14 -24.33 -18.64
CA GLY A 468 -18.22 -25.18 -19.12
C GLY A 468 -17.81 -26.59 -19.54
N ALA A 469 -16.56 -27.02 -19.29
CA ALA A 469 -16.15 -28.40 -19.49
C ALA A 469 -16.79 -29.39 -18.50
N GLY A 470 -17.66 -28.92 -17.59
CA GLY A 470 -18.25 -29.72 -16.53
C GLY A 470 -17.28 -30.02 -15.39
N LYS A 471 -16.36 -29.10 -15.04
CA LYS A 471 -15.40 -29.29 -13.95
C LYS A 471 -16.08 -29.71 -12.65
N THR A 472 -17.11 -28.98 -12.25
CA THR A 472 -17.84 -29.20 -11.02
C THR A 472 -18.57 -30.55 -11.03
N GLU A 473 -19.32 -30.85 -12.09
CA GLU A 473 -20.18 -32.04 -12.17
C GLU A 473 -19.40 -33.32 -12.52
N LYS A 474 -18.43 -33.23 -13.44
CA LYS A 474 -17.74 -34.39 -14.02
C LYS A 474 -16.41 -34.70 -13.33
N ALA A 475 -15.82 -33.75 -12.60
CA ALA A 475 -14.60 -33.99 -11.84
C ALA A 475 -14.75 -33.78 -10.35
N LEU A 476 -15.19 -32.61 -9.89
CA LEU A 476 -15.21 -32.31 -8.46
C LEU A 476 -16.27 -33.13 -7.72
N ALA A 477 -17.50 -33.22 -8.23
CA ALA A 477 -18.59 -33.93 -7.55
C ALA A 477 -18.28 -35.43 -7.31
N PRO A 478 -17.76 -36.21 -8.29
CA PRO A 478 -17.37 -37.60 -8.06
C PRO A 478 -16.26 -37.78 -7.01
N ILE A 479 -15.32 -36.82 -6.93
CA ILE A 479 -14.24 -36.86 -5.93
C ILE A 479 -14.80 -36.51 -4.54
N ILE A 480 -15.57 -35.43 -4.45
CA ILE A 480 -16.22 -34.99 -3.20
C ILE A 480 -17.13 -36.07 -2.62
N ALA A 481 -17.84 -36.82 -3.47
CA ALA A 481 -18.72 -37.90 -3.05
C ALA A 481 -18.01 -39.01 -2.25
N GLN A 482 -16.70 -39.21 -2.46
CA GLN A 482 -15.90 -40.25 -1.82
C GLN A 482 -15.31 -39.82 -0.47
N HIS A 483 -15.47 -38.55 -0.09
CA HIS A 483 -14.96 -38.01 1.16
C HIS A 483 -16.11 -37.62 2.10
N SER A 484 -15.97 -37.96 3.38
CA SER A 484 -16.97 -37.68 4.41
C SER A 484 -16.96 -36.21 4.81
N ASN A 485 -15.77 -35.64 5.05
CA ASN A 485 -15.60 -34.26 5.49
C ASN A 485 -14.85 -33.45 4.42
N VAL A 486 -15.58 -32.56 3.74
CA VAL A 486 -15.06 -31.78 2.60
C VAL A 486 -15.41 -30.30 2.76
N LEU A 487 -14.40 -29.43 2.60
CA LEU A 487 -14.60 -27.99 2.51
C LEU A 487 -14.46 -27.54 1.04
N VAL A 488 -15.52 -26.98 0.49
CA VAL A 488 -15.52 -26.39 -0.85
C VAL A 488 -15.49 -24.86 -0.73
N ILE A 489 -14.52 -24.24 -1.38
CA ILE A 489 -14.25 -22.81 -1.34
C ILE A 489 -14.45 -22.24 -2.73
N ASN A 490 -15.22 -21.15 -2.83
CA ASN A 490 -15.31 -20.33 -4.03
C ASN A 490 -15.12 -18.85 -3.70
N HIS A 491 -15.21 -17.98 -4.70
CA HIS A 491 -15.05 -16.53 -4.52
C HIS A 491 -16.38 -15.77 -4.36
N LEU A 492 -17.53 -16.33 -4.78
CA LEU A 492 -18.83 -15.65 -4.82
C LEU A 492 -19.92 -16.33 -3.99
N ARG A 493 -20.59 -15.52 -3.17
CA ARG A 493 -21.77 -15.95 -2.40
C ARG A 493 -22.88 -16.49 -3.30
N ALA A 494 -23.11 -15.87 -4.46
CA ALA A 494 -24.15 -16.29 -5.41
C ALA A 494 -23.91 -17.71 -5.96
N LEU A 495 -22.64 -18.14 -6.08
CA LEU A 495 -22.29 -19.50 -6.52
C LEU A 495 -22.44 -20.53 -5.42
N SER A 496 -22.28 -20.11 -4.16
CA SER A 496 -22.22 -21.04 -3.04
C SER A 496 -23.51 -21.84 -2.90
N SER A 497 -24.68 -21.22 -3.14
CA SER A 497 -25.97 -21.94 -3.04
C SER A 497 -26.15 -22.97 -4.16
N ASP A 498 -25.77 -22.63 -5.39
CA ASP A 498 -25.84 -23.54 -6.53
C ASP A 498 -24.84 -24.69 -6.38
N LEU A 499 -23.59 -24.39 -6.00
CA LEU A 499 -22.59 -25.41 -5.69
C LEU A 499 -23.01 -26.31 -4.53
N ALA A 500 -23.60 -25.77 -3.46
CA ALA A 500 -24.10 -26.56 -2.35
C ALA A 500 -25.16 -27.57 -2.79
N ASN A 501 -26.09 -27.15 -3.64
CA ASN A 501 -27.11 -28.04 -4.20
C ASN A 501 -26.50 -29.10 -5.14
N ARG A 502 -25.58 -28.71 -6.04
CA ARG A 502 -24.95 -29.62 -7.00
C ARG A 502 -24.05 -30.68 -6.34
N LEU A 503 -23.45 -30.33 -5.20
CA LEU A 503 -22.48 -31.16 -4.49
C LEU A 503 -23.09 -31.89 -3.28
N ASP A 504 -24.41 -31.79 -3.07
CA ASP A 504 -25.12 -32.33 -1.91
C ASP A 504 -24.39 -31.95 -0.60
N ALA A 505 -24.22 -30.64 -0.42
CA ALA A 505 -23.41 -30.05 0.64
C ALA A 505 -24.17 -28.94 1.36
N GLN A 506 -23.79 -28.68 2.62
CA GLN A 506 -24.36 -27.59 3.39
C GLN A 506 -23.87 -26.24 2.87
N HIS A 507 -24.77 -25.27 2.73
CA HIS A 507 -24.36 -23.89 2.51
C HIS A 507 -23.97 -23.25 3.84
N TYR A 508 -22.84 -22.55 3.89
CA TYR A 508 -22.34 -21.92 5.12
C TYR A 508 -23.32 -20.94 5.80
N GLN A 509 -24.41 -20.50 5.14
CA GLN A 509 -25.44 -19.62 5.70
C GLN A 509 -26.77 -20.29 6.06
N GLN A 510 -27.00 -21.56 5.70
CA GLN A 510 -28.33 -22.18 5.82
C GLN A 510 -28.68 -22.66 7.24
N ALA A 511 -27.71 -22.78 8.15
CA ALA A 511 -27.94 -23.29 9.51
C ALA A 511 -27.31 -22.41 10.60
N GLU A 512 -27.93 -22.43 11.78
CA GLU A 512 -27.40 -21.78 12.99
C GLU A 512 -26.16 -22.53 13.52
N ALA A 513 -26.16 -23.86 13.41
CA ALA A 513 -25.01 -24.73 13.65
C ALA A 513 -24.71 -25.59 12.41
N LEU A 514 -23.48 -25.50 11.89
CA LEU A 514 -23.00 -26.30 10.76
C LEU A 514 -22.67 -27.73 11.25
N GLN A 515 -23.16 -28.75 10.56
CA GLN A 515 -22.91 -30.15 10.93
C GLN A 515 -21.66 -30.69 10.21
N PRO A 516 -20.91 -31.65 10.77
CA PRO A 516 -19.85 -32.36 10.04
C PRO A 516 -20.38 -32.94 8.72
N GLY A 517 -19.52 -33.07 7.70
CA GLY A 517 -19.92 -33.49 6.35
C GLY A 517 -19.30 -32.63 5.25
N ARG A 518 -20.11 -32.24 4.26
CA ARG A 518 -19.67 -31.36 3.16
C ARG A 518 -20.15 -29.94 3.39
N LEU A 519 -19.26 -28.96 3.29
CA LEU A 519 -19.56 -27.54 3.47
C LEU A 519 -19.09 -26.74 2.25
N VAL A 520 -19.99 -25.93 1.68
CA VAL A 520 -19.65 -24.91 0.69
C VAL A 520 -19.58 -23.54 1.34
N THR A 521 -18.45 -22.86 1.19
CA THR A 521 -18.22 -21.52 1.70
C THR A 521 -17.57 -20.61 0.65
N THR A 522 -17.49 -19.32 0.99
CA THR A 522 -16.73 -18.33 0.22
C THR A 522 -15.40 -18.05 0.90
N VAL A 523 -14.39 -17.64 0.15
CA VAL A 523 -13.10 -17.19 0.70
C VAL A 523 -13.27 -16.08 1.75
N HIS A 524 -14.22 -15.17 1.55
CA HIS A 524 -14.59 -14.10 2.49
C HIS A 524 -15.10 -14.60 3.85
N SER A 525 -15.58 -15.83 3.90
CA SER A 525 -16.22 -16.42 5.08
C SER A 525 -15.35 -17.44 5.79
N LEU A 526 -14.14 -17.73 5.28
CA LEU A 526 -13.20 -18.68 5.88
C LEU A 526 -12.82 -18.30 7.32
N THR A 527 -12.73 -17.00 7.60
CA THR A 527 -12.36 -16.48 8.93
C THR A 527 -13.56 -16.28 9.85
N GLN A 528 -14.79 -16.60 9.41
CA GLN A 528 -15.96 -16.51 10.27
C GLN A 528 -15.90 -17.56 11.38
N PRO A 529 -16.18 -17.21 12.66
CA PRO A 529 -16.07 -18.14 13.78
C PRO A 529 -16.79 -19.47 13.59
N ARG A 530 -17.96 -19.46 12.94
CA ARG A 530 -18.73 -20.68 12.65
C ARG A 530 -18.06 -21.61 11.63
N VAL A 531 -17.37 -21.05 10.62
CA VAL A 531 -16.66 -21.84 9.61
C VAL A 531 -15.38 -22.38 10.22
N ILE A 532 -14.66 -21.58 11.01
CA ILE A 532 -13.50 -22.04 11.78
C ILE A 532 -13.88 -23.18 12.73
N ARG A 533 -14.97 -23.02 13.48
CA ARG A 533 -15.47 -24.06 14.38
C ARG A 533 -15.82 -25.33 13.62
N TRP A 534 -16.50 -25.21 12.47
CA TRP A 534 -16.77 -26.36 11.62
C TRP A 534 -15.48 -27.05 11.13
N ILE A 535 -14.46 -26.29 10.72
CA ILE A 535 -13.16 -26.86 10.30
C ILE A 535 -12.50 -27.61 11.46
N GLN A 536 -12.60 -27.10 12.69
CA GLN A 536 -12.06 -27.74 13.89
C GLN A 536 -12.83 -29.01 14.29
N ASP A 537 -14.17 -28.96 14.19
CA ASP A 537 -15.05 -30.05 14.61
C ASP A 537 -15.12 -31.17 13.56
N ALA A 538 -15.09 -30.83 12.26
CA ALA A 538 -15.22 -31.77 11.15
C ALA A 538 -13.87 -32.32 10.65
N ASP A 539 -12.75 -31.63 10.94
CA ASP A 539 -11.40 -32.02 10.51
C ASP A 539 -11.33 -32.45 9.03
N PRO A 540 -11.51 -31.49 8.08
CA PRO A 540 -11.71 -31.81 6.67
C PRO A 540 -10.49 -32.55 6.09
N THR A 541 -10.75 -33.68 5.44
CA THR A 541 -9.71 -34.48 4.77
C THR A 541 -9.42 -34.00 3.35
N LEU A 542 -10.35 -33.23 2.77
CA LEU A 542 -10.28 -32.70 1.42
C LEU A 542 -10.75 -31.23 1.41
N ILE A 543 -9.99 -30.38 0.76
CA ILE A 543 -10.36 -29.00 0.43
C ILE A 543 -10.41 -28.86 -1.09
N VAL A 544 -11.55 -28.37 -1.58
CA VAL A 544 -11.74 -28.07 -3.00
C VAL A 544 -11.84 -26.56 -3.18
N ILE A 545 -11.02 -25.99 -4.06
CA ILE A 545 -11.10 -24.58 -4.43
C ILE A 545 -11.58 -24.50 -5.88
N ASP A 546 -12.85 -24.13 -6.05
CA ASP A 546 -13.46 -23.91 -7.36
C ASP A 546 -13.30 -22.45 -7.78
N GLU A 547 -13.05 -22.21 -9.07
CA GLU A 547 -12.62 -20.92 -9.62
C GLU A 547 -11.37 -20.39 -8.88
N ALA A 548 -10.35 -21.24 -8.77
CA ALA A 548 -9.12 -21.01 -8.00
C ALA A 548 -8.41 -19.69 -8.34
N ALA A 549 -8.41 -19.26 -9.60
CA ALA A 549 -7.86 -17.97 -10.03
C ALA A 549 -8.63 -16.80 -9.43
N SER A 550 -9.97 -16.90 -9.37
CA SER A 550 -10.80 -15.86 -8.77
C SER A 550 -10.70 -15.84 -7.24
N VAL A 551 -10.49 -17.01 -6.61
CA VAL A 551 -10.16 -17.07 -5.17
C VAL A 551 -8.79 -16.43 -4.89
N ALA A 552 -7.78 -16.74 -5.72
CA ALA A 552 -6.46 -16.14 -5.61
C ALA A 552 -6.49 -14.62 -5.77
N ASP A 553 -7.27 -14.10 -6.72
CA ASP A 553 -7.43 -12.66 -6.91
C ASP A 553 -8.06 -11.98 -5.70
N VAL A 554 -9.09 -12.58 -5.09
CA VAL A 554 -9.70 -12.02 -3.86
C VAL A 554 -8.68 -11.96 -2.71
N LEU A 555 -7.81 -12.98 -2.60
CA LEU A 555 -6.74 -13.03 -1.60
C LEU A 555 -5.59 -12.05 -1.89
N GLY A 556 -5.34 -11.74 -3.16
CA GLY A 556 -4.28 -10.82 -3.60
C GLY A 556 -4.73 -9.36 -3.82
N GLN A 557 -6.03 -9.08 -3.91
CA GLN A 557 -6.54 -7.77 -4.31
C GLN A 557 -6.31 -6.70 -3.22
N PRO A 558 -5.53 -5.63 -3.50
CA PRO A 558 -5.35 -4.52 -2.56
C PRO A 558 -6.64 -3.73 -2.34
N GLY A 559 -7.06 -3.58 -1.08
CA GLY A 559 -8.27 -2.81 -0.76
C GLY A 559 -9.55 -3.37 -1.39
N GLY A 560 -9.57 -4.69 -1.65
CA GLY A 560 -10.74 -5.41 -2.13
C GLY A 560 -11.85 -5.54 -1.07
N ASN A 561 -12.78 -6.45 -1.32
CA ASN A 561 -13.91 -6.69 -0.40
C ASN A 561 -13.50 -7.44 0.89
N MET A 562 -12.27 -7.95 0.95
CA MET A 562 -11.66 -8.48 2.18
C MET A 562 -10.63 -7.47 2.70
N SER A 563 -10.60 -7.27 4.02
CA SER A 563 -9.51 -6.50 4.62
C SER A 563 -8.18 -7.26 4.51
N ASP A 564 -7.06 -6.54 4.50
CA ASP A 564 -5.71 -7.14 4.48
C ASP A 564 -5.53 -8.16 5.63
N THR A 565 -6.12 -7.92 6.81
CA THR A 565 -6.14 -8.87 7.93
C THR A 565 -6.92 -10.14 7.60
N GLN A 566 -8.12 -10.02 7.03
CA GLN A 566 -8.92 -11.18 6.63
C GLN A 566 -8.24 -12.01 5.53
N GLN A 567 -7.56 -11.36 4.57
CA GLN A 567 -6.78 -12.05 3.53
C GLN A 567 -5.64 -12.85 4.16
N ALA A 568 -4.86 -12.23 5.05
CA ALA A 568 -3.75 -12.89 5.74
C ALA A 568 -4.22 -14.07 6.61
N GLU A 569 -5.30 -13.90 7.37
CA GLU A 569 -5.90 -14.96 8.19
C GLU A 569 -6.41 -16.13 7.33
N ALA A 570 -7.08 -15.86 6.21
CA ALA A 570 -7.54 -16.88 5.29
C ALA A 570 -6.36 -17.68 4.70
N LEU A 571 -5.29 -17.01 4.29
CA LEU A 571 -4.07 -17.67 3.78
C LEU A 571 -3.35 -18.48 4.85
N GLN A 572 -3.23 -17.96 6.07
CA GLN A 572 -2.68 -18.70 7.21
C GLN A 572 -3.47 -19.98 7.50
N LEU A 573 -4.80 -19.90 7.44
CA LEU A 573 -5.67 -21.06 7.61
C LEU A 573 -5.45 -22.11 6.51
N LEU A 574 -5.45 -21.70 5.23
CA LEU A 574 -5.23 -22.61 4.10
C LEU A 574 -3.86 -23.29 4.18
N GLN A 575 -2.80 -22.53 4.46
CA GLN A 575 -1.47 -23.10 4.61
C GLN A 575 -1.37 -24.03 5.82
N ARG A 576 -2.00 -23.69 6.94
CA ARG A 576 -2.04 -24.57 8.11
C ARG A 576 -2.66 -25.91 7.75
N LEU A 577 -3.77 -25.91 7.01
CA LEU A 577 -4.45 -27.13 6.58
C LEU A 577 -3.56 -27.95 5.63
N ALA A 578 -2.87 -27.31 4.68
CA ALA A 578 -1.91 -28.00 3.82
C ALA A 578 -0.77 -28.66 4.61
N ARG A 579 -0.20 -27.97 5.62
CA ARG A 579 0.84 -28.52 6.49
C ARG A 579 0.38 -29.65 7.40
N LEU A 580 -0.93 -29.72 7.68
CA LEU A 580 -1.54 -30.85 8.40
C LEU A 580 -1.78 -32.06 7.47
N GLY A 581 -1.39 -31.98 6.20
CA GLY A 581 -1.57 -33.04 5.22
C GLY A 581 -2.98 -33.11 4.64
N VAL A 582 -3.80 -32.06 4.82
CA VAL A 582 -5.11 -31.98 4.16
C VAL A 582 -4.89 -31.90 2.65
N ARG A 583 -5.60 -32.75 1.91
CA ARG A 583 -5.51 -32.79 0.45
C ARG A 583 -6.23 -31.60 -0.19
N PHE A 584 -5.61 -30.97 -1.18
CA PHE A 584 -6.21 -29.87 -1.94
C PHE A 584 -6.50 -30.24 -3.40
N ILE A 585 -7.66 -29.83 -3.89
CA ILE A 585 -7.99 -29.87 -5.32
C ILE A 585 -8.39 -28.47 -5.76
N LEU A 586 -7.58 -27.87 -6.62
CA LEU A 586 -7.85 -26.57 -7.22
C LEU A 586 -8.38 -26.78 -8.64
N ALA A 587 -9.42 -26.06 -9.04
CA ALA A 587 -9.99 -26.18 -10.37
C ALA A 587 -10.30 -24.81 -10.98
N ASP A 588 -9.91 -24.59 -12.23
CA ASP A 588 -10.20 -23.35 -12.96
C ASP A 588 -10.19 -23.57 -14.50
N GLY A 589 -10.74 -22.60 -15.23
CA GLY A 589 -10.61 -22.44 -16.68
C GLY A 589 -9.20 -22.11 -17.14
N ASP A 590 -8.49 -21.29 -16.35
CA ASP A 590 -7.13 -20.87 -16.63
C ASP A 590 -6.19 -21.18 -15.45
N CYS A 591 -4.94 -20.74 -15.52
CA CYS A 591 -3.98 -20.92 -14.43
C CYS A 591 -3.02 -19.72 -14.41
N PRO A 592 -3.55 -18.52 -14.07
CA PRO A 592 -2.74 -17.31 -13.96
C PRO A 592 -1.73 -17.43 -12.81
N GLU A 593 -0.82 -16.47 -12.72
CA GLU A 593 0.25 -16.53 -11.76
C GLU A 593 -0.28 -16.51 -10.32
N SER A 594 -1.33 -15.72 -10.05
CA SER A 594 -2.01 -15.71 -8.75
C SER A 594 -2.53 -17.12 -8.37
N ALA A 595 -3.15 -17.84 -9.30
CA ALA A 595 -3.63 -19.20 -9.07
C ALA A 595 -2.50 -20.20 -8.79
N ARG A 596 -1.35 -20.05 -9.46
CA ARG A 596 -0.16 -20.90 -9.23
C ARG A 596 0.44 -20.68 -7.85
N ILE A 597 0.50 -19.43 -7.40
CA ILE A 597 0.98 -19.11 -6.05
C ILE A 597 0.03 -19.73 -5.00
N LEU A 598 -1.28 -19.64 -5.21
CA LEU A 598 -2.26 -20.32 -4.35
C LEU A 598 -2.11 -21.85 -4.39
N ALA A 599 -1.80 -22.43 -5.56
CA ALA A 599 -1.54 -23.86 -5.71
C ALA A 599 -0.27 -24.30 -4.96
N GLY A 600 0.81 -23.51 -5.02
CA GLY A 600 2.04 -23.76 -4.26
C GLY A 600 1.81 -23.72 -2.75
N LEU A 601 0.98 -22.79 -2.27
CA LEU A 601 0.54 -22.75 -0.87
C LEU A 601 -0.25 -23.99 -0.43
N ALA A 602 -1.01 -24.55 -1.35
CA ALA A 602 -1.83 -25.74 -1.18
C ALA A 602 -1.06 -27.05 -1.41
N ASP A 603 0.26 -26.98 -1.56
CA ASP A 603 1.17 -28.11 -1.81
C ASP A 603 0.76 -28.95 -3.04
N VAL A 604 0.26 -28.28 -4.09
CA VAL A 604 -0.11 -28.95 -5.35
C VAL A 604 1.14 -29.50 -6.02
N THR A 605 1.15 -30.81 -6.22
CA THR A 605 2.25 -31.54 -6.88
C THR A 605 1.81 -32.15 -8.22
N GLU A 606 0.51 -32.34 -8.43
CA GLU A 606 -0.04 -32.87 -9.67
C GLU A 606 -0.82 -31.81 -10.45
N TRP A 607 -0.57 -31.75 -11.76
CA TRP A 607 -1.19 -30.77 -12.66
C TRP A 607 -1.89 -31.50 -13.79
N HIS A 608 -3.19 -31.30 -13.93
CA HIS A 608 -4.05 -32.00 -14.89
C HIS A 608 -4.66 -30.99 -15.84
N ARG A 609 -4.56 -31.26 -17.15
CA ARG A 609 -5.26 -30.49 -18.17
C ARG A 609 -6.21 -31.40 -18.92
N ALA A 610 -7.46 -30.98 -19.01
CA ALA A 610 -8.47 -31.69 -19.78
C ALA A 610 -9.14 -30.73 -20.78
N PRO A 611 -9.46 -31.19 -22.01
CA PRO A 611 -10.24 -30.41 -22.95
C PRO A 611 -11.69 -30.26 -22.46
N GLY A 612 -12.39 -29.27 -23.02
CA GLY A 612 -13.84 -29.15 -22.88
C GLY A 612 -14.55 -29.89 -24.02
N GLU A 613 -15.85 -30.10 -23.87
CA GLU A 613 -16.70 -30.70 -24.92
C GLU A 613 -16.90 -29.80 -26.14
N TYR A 614 -16.69 -28.50 -25.96
CA TYR A 614 -16.88 -27.49 -26.98
C TYR A 614 -15.53 -27.04 -27.53
N GLU A 615 -15.45 -26.95 -28.86
CA GLU A 615 -14.30 -26.38 -29.56
C GLU A 615 -14.02 -24.95 -29.10
N GLN A 616 -12.75 -24.56 -29.08
CA GLN A 616 -12.36 -23.19 -28.74
C GLN A 616 -12.66 -22.28 -29.94
N PRO A 617 -13.49 -21.24 -29.79
CA PRO A 617 -13.75 -20.34 -30.91
C PRO A 617 -12.51 -19.51 -31.21
N ARG A 618 -12.35 -19.12 -32.48
CA ARG A 618 -11.40 -18.09 -32.88
C ARG A 618 -11.91 -16.73 -32.40
N VAL A 619 -11.01 -15.76 -32.23
CA VAL A 619 -11.38 -14.42 -31.79
C VAL A 619 -10.90 -13.39 -32.80
N GLU A 620 -11.81 -12.53 -33.25
CA GLU A 620 -11.49 -11.37 -34.09
C GLU A 620 -11.67 -10.08 -33.30
N ILE A 621 -10.62 -9.28 -33.14
CA ILE A 621 -10.63 -8.02 -32.42
C ILE A 621 -10.63 -6.87 -33.43
N HIS A 622 -11.77 -6.22 -33.59
CA HIS A 622 -11.98 -5.07 -34.45
C HIS A 622 -11.67 -3.77 -33.70
N GLN A 623 -10.59 -3.12 -34.10
CA GLN A 623 -10.09 -1.93 -33.41
C GLN A 623 -10.91 -0.69 -33.79
N GLY A 624 -11.60 -0.11 -32.80
CA GLY A 624 -12.20 1.21 -32.95
C GLY A 624 -11.13 2.29 -33.03
N VAL A 625 -11.26 3.19 -33.99
CA VAL A 625 -10.43 4.38 -34.16
C VAL A 625 -11.24 5.63 -33.81
N SER A 626 -10.56 6.75 -33.57
CA SER A 626 -11.24 8.04 -33.38
C SER A 626 -11.17 8.82 -34.68
N VAL A 627 -12.33 9.14 -35.26
CA VAL A 627 -12.44 10.01 -36.42
C VAL A 627 -12.67 11.44 -35.93
N GLU A 628 -11.92 12.39 -36.50
CA GLU A 628 -12.13 13.80 -36.23
C GLU A 628 -13.34 14.30 -37.03
N THR A 629 -14.36 14.73 -36.31
CA THR A 629 -15.58 15.34 -36.85
C THR A 629 -15.63 16.78 -36.38
N THR A 630 -16.01 17.69 -37.26
CA THR A 630 -16.16 19.11 -36.89
C THR A 630 -17.63 19.36 -36.55
N ASP A 631 -17.92 19.81 -35.33
CA ASP A 631 -19.30 20.18 -34.97
C ASP A 631 -19.72 21.52 -35.62
N GLU A 632 -21.01 21.86 -35.55
CA GLU A 632 -21.57 23.11 -36.12
C GLU A 632 -20.84 24.38 -35.62
N LYS A 633 -20.18 24.30 -34.46
CA LYS A 633 -19.40 25.40 -33.86
C LYS A 633 -17.91 25.34 -34.23
N HIS A 634 -17.55 24.60 -35.27
CA HIS A 634 -16.18 24.41 -35.76
C HIS A 634 -15.23 23.81 -34.71
N ARG A 635 -15.76 23.05 -33.74
CA ARG A 635 -14.92 22.34 -32.76
C ARG A 635 -14.62 20.95 -33.26
N ILE A 636 -13.34 20.60 -33.31
CA ILE A 636 -12.89 19.25 -33.62
C ILE A 636 -13.31 18.32 -32.46
N ARG A 637 -14.23 17.40 -32.73
CA ARG A 637 -14.65 16.31 -31.86
C ARG A 637 -14.08 15.00 -32.38
N ARG A 638 -13.44 14.24 -31.50
CA ARG A 638 -13.00 12.88 -31.79
C ARG A 638 -14.15 11.93 -31.44
N THR A 639 -14.75 11.34 -32.45
CA THR A 639 -15.87 10.41 -32.31
C THR A 639 -15.34 8.99 -32.55
N PRO A 640 -15.62 8.03 -31.64
CA PRO A 640 -15.19 6.65 -31.82
C PRO A 640 -15.93 6.00 -33.00
N THR A 641 -15.24 5.17 -33.78
CA THR A 641 -15.85 4.31 -34.79
C THR A 641 -16.37 3.03 -34.15
N HIS A 642 -17.39 2.44 -34.78
CA HIS A 642 -18.01 1.20 -34.34
C HIS A 642 -17.99 0.14 -35.46
N PRO A 643 -16.83 -0.51 -35.71
CA PRO A 643 -16.65 -1.42 -36.85
C PRO A 643 -17.62 -2.60 -36.91
N LEU A 644 -18.25 -2.99 -35.80
CA LEU A 644 -19.22 -4.08 -35.76
C LEU A 644 -20.67 -3.62 -35.66
N SER A 645 -20.97 -2.31 -35.73
CA SER A 645 -22.35 -1.79 -35.58
C SER A 645 -23.33 -2.38 -36.60
N GLU A 646 -22.93 -2.50 -37.86
CA GLU A 646 -23.78 -3.11 -38.90
C GLU A 646 -24.00 -4.60 -38.66
N ALA A 647 -22.95 -5.35 -38.31
CA ALA A 647 -23.07 -6.77 -37.97
C ALA A 647 -24.00 -7.00 -36.77
N ILE A 648 -23.89 -6.16 -35.74
CA ILE A 648 -24.77 -6.20 -34.56
C ILE A 648 -26.24 -5.97 -34.96
N ARG A 649 -26.52 -5.01 -35.84
CA ARG A 649 -27.89 -4.69 -36.27
C ARG A 649 -28.49 -5.77 -37.18
N ALA A 650 -27.67 -6.32 -38.09
CA ALA A 650 -28.10 -7.29 -39.07
C ALA A 650 -28.35 -8.70 -38.48
N SER A 651 -27.68 -9.04 -37.37
CA SER A 651 -27.80 -10.38 -36.78
C SER A 651 -29.18 -10.63 -36.17
N ASN A 652 -29.88 -11.67 -36.62
CA ASN A 652 -31.16 -12.10 -36.04
C ASN A 652 -30.99 -13.09 -34.87
N SER A 653 -29.80 -13.69 -34.73
CA SER A 653 -29.43 -14.63 -33.66
C SER A 653 -28.18 -14.13 -32.94
N LEU A 654 -28.35 -13.17 -32.03
CA LEU A 654 -27.25 -12.40 -31.44
C LEU A 654 -27.09 -12.65 -29.93
N ALA A 655 -25.85 -12.84 -29.51
CA ALA A 655 -25.39 -12.72 -28.13
C ALA A 655 -24.39 -11.56 -28.03
N LEU A 656 -24.87 -10.39 -27.62
CA LEU A 656 -24.04 -9.18 -27.53
C LEU A 656 -23.58 -8.95 -26.09
N PHE A 657 -22.29 -9.16 -25.85
CA PHE A 657 -21.66 -8.78 -24.61
C PHE A 657 -21.26 -7.30 -24.64
N CYS A 658 -21.52 -6.56 -23.57
CA CYS A 658 -20.99 -5.21 -23.36
C CYS A 658 -20.33 -5.12 -21.98
N ASP A 659 -19.12 -4.56 -21.91
CA ASP A 659 -18.43 -4.44 -20.61
C ASP A 659 -19.00 -3.33 -19.70
N THR A 660 -19.91 -2.49 -20.22
CA THR A 660 -20.64 -1.48 -19.43
C THR A 660 -22.14 -1.71 -19.46
N ARG A 661 -22.79 -1.42 -18.33
CA ARG A 661 -24.26 -1.42 -18.24
C ARG A 661 -24.91 -0.47 -19.24
N THR A 662 -24.35 0.72 -19.42
CA THR A 662 -24.97 1.72 -20.30
C THR A 662 -25.00 1.26 -21.75
N ASP A 663 -23.97 0.53 -22.19
CA ASP A 663 -23.95 -0.08 -23.52
C ASP A 663 -24.95 -1.24 -23.63
N VAL A 664 -25.15 -2.03 -22.57
CA VAL A 664 -26.24 -3.04 -22.53
C VAL A 664 -27.60 -2.38 -22.71
N GLU A 665 -27.90 -1.35 -21.92
CA GLU A 665 -29.17 -0.62 -21.97
C GLU A 665 -29.40 0.01 -23.35
N ALA A 666 -28.35 0.62 -23.94
CA ALA A 666 -28.44 1.27 -25.24
C ALA A 666 -28.68 0.27 -26.38
N TRP A 667 -27.89 -0.80 -26.45
CA TRP A 667 -28.06 -1.83 -27.48
C TRP A 667 -29.35 -2.62 -27.31
N ALA A 668 -29.75 -2.97 -26.09
CA ALA A 668 -31.00 -3.68 -25.84
C ALA A 668 -32.20 -2.86 -26.30
N SER A 669 -32.21 -1.56 -25.98
CA SER A 669 -33.26 -0.63 -26.44
C SER A 669 -33.28 -0.49 -27.95
N ARG A 670 -32.12 -0.36 -28.59
CA ARG A 670 -32.02 -0.20 -30.04
C ARG A 670 -32.42 -1.47 -30.81
N LEU A 671 -32.06 -2.64 -30.27
CA LEU A 671 -32.35 -3.93 -30.90
C LEU A 671 -33.73 -4.48 -30.51
N GLY A 672 -34.44 -3.83 -29.58
CA GLY A 672 -35.74 -4.28 -29.09
C GLY A 672 -35.68 -5.64 -28.40
N CYS A 673 -34.66 -5.90 -27.59
CA CYS A 673 -34.41 -7.22 -27.01
C CYS A 673 -34.05 -7.18 -25.52
N LEU A 674 -33.84 -8.36 -24.92
CA LEU A 674 -33.52 -8.47 -23.49
C LEU A 674 -32.11 -7.94 -23.20
N GLY A 675 -32.03 -6.93 -22.34
CA GLY A 675 -30.80 -6.46 -21.72
C GLY A 675 -30.59 -7.09 -20.34
N ILE A 676 -29.44 -7.73 -20.10
CA ILE A 676 -29.10 -8.41 -18.84
C ILE A 676 -27.97 -7.66 -18.12
N HIS A 677 -28.24 -7.09 -16.95
CA HIS A 677 -27.23 -6.43 -16.12
C HIS A 677 -27.52 -6.54 -14.62
N GLY A 678 -26.69 -5.91 -13.78
CA GLY A 678 -26.70 -6.11 -12.31
C GLY A 678 -27.95 -5.58 -11.64
N GLU A 679 -28.48 -4.49 -12.18
CA GLU A 679 -29.55 -3.72 -11.55
C GLU A 679 -30.95 -4.17 -11.95
N ASN A 680 -31.10 -5.12 -12.88
CA ASN A 680 -32.40 -5.67 -13.30
C ASN A 680 -32.49 -7.19 -13.06
N SER A 681 -31.67 -7.72 -12.15
CA SER A 681 -31.64 -9.17 -11.83
C SER A 681 -32.95 -9.73 -11.28
N GLY A 682 -33.79 -8.88 -10.70
CA GLY A 682 -35.13 -9.19 -10.20
C GLY A 682 -36.25 -8.89 -11.21
N ASP A 683 -35.95 -8.24 -12.34
CA ASP A 683 -36.98 -7.96 -13.34
C ASP A 683 -37.45 -9.29 -13.97
N PRO A 684 -38.77 -9.47 -14.22
CA PRO A 684 -39.33 -10.78 -14.56
C PRO A 684 -38.63 -11.48 -15.74
N GLU A 685 -38.28 -10.73 -16.78
CA GLU A 685 -37.63 -11.29 -17.97
C GLU A 685 -36.20 -11.79 -17.71
N GLN A 686 -35.40 -11.00 -17.01
CA GLN A 686 -34.05 -11.42 -16.65
C GLN A 686 -34.09 -12.54 -15.59
N ALA A 687 -35.00 -12.47 -14.62
CA ALA A 687 -35.18 -13.53 -13.65
C ALA A 687 -35.56 -14.85 -14.32
N ALA A 688 -36.44 -14.82 -15.34
CA ALA A 688 -36.76 -15.98 -16.17
C ALA A 688 -35.52 -16.49 -16.91
N PHE A 689 -34.76 -15.59 -17.55
CA PHE A 689 -33.51 -15.93 -18.23
C PHE A 689 -32.49 -16.60 -17.29
N LEU A 690 -32.22 -16.02 -16.13
CA LEU A 690 -31.26 -16.55 -15.16
C LEU A 690 -31.70 -17.88 -14.53
N THR A 691 -33.00 -18.18 -14.55
CA THR A 691 -33.56 -19.43 -14.01
C THR A 691 -33.50 -20.57 -15.02
N ALA A 692 -33.66 -20.27 -16.31
CA ALA A 692 -33.62 -21.25 -17.40
C ALA A 692 -32.86 -20.68 -18.62
N PRO A 693 -31.53 -20.48 -18.51
CA PRO A 693 -30.77 -19.73 -19.50
C PRO A 693 -30.78 -20.39 -20.87
N ASP A 694 -30.66 -21.72 -20.93
CA ASP A 694 -30.71 -22.47 -22.19
C ASP A 694 -32.05 -22.31 -22.91
N ARG A 695 -33.16 -22.59 -22.23
CA ARG A 695 -34.51 -22.43 -22.80
C ARG A 695 -34.76 -21.00 -23.27
N GLN A 696 -34.46 -20.01 -22.43
CA GLN A 696 -34.68 -18.60 -22.74
C GLN A 696 -33.75 -18.10 -23.86
N ALA A 697 -32.55 -18.69 -23.99
CA ALA A 697 -31.65 -18.47 -25.10
C ALA A 697 -32.09 -19.18 -26.39
N VAL A 698 -32.99 -20.15 -26.37
CA VAL A 698 -33.59 -20.66 -27.61
C VAL A 698 -34.78 -19.78 -28.00
N ASP A 699 -35.61 -19.40 -27.03
CA ASP A 699 -36.85 -18.66 -27.26
C ASP A 699 -36.63 -17.21 -27.75
N ARG A 700 -35.51 -16.59 -27.38
CA ARG A 700 -35.24 -15.17 -27.69
C ARG A 700 -34.30 -15.05 -28.89
N GLY A 701 -34.62 -14.31 -29.95
CA GLY A 701 -33.67 -14.15 -31.08
C GLY A 701 -32.39 -13.37 -30.73
N ARG A 702 -32.47 -12.39 -29.82
CA ARG A 702 -31.33 -11.52 -29.46
C ARG A 702 -31.25 -11.32 -27.95
N VAL A 703 -30.03 -11.29 -27.41
CA VAL A 703 -29.77 -10.98 -26.00
C VAL A 703 -28.55 -10.07 -25.92
N VAL A 704 -28.67 -8.98 -25.15
CA VAL A 704 -27.55 -8.10 -24.79
C VAL A 704 -27.25 -8.29 -23.31
N TYR A 705 -25.99 -8.45 -22.93
CA TYR A 705 -25.64 -8.78 -21.55
C TYR A 705 -24.28 -8.20 -21.15
N ASN A 706 -24.04 -8.05 -19.85
CA ASN A 706 -22.72 -7.78 -19.31
C ASN A 706 -22.24 -8.91 -18.37
N SER A 707 -21.20 -8.66 -17.58
CA SER A 707 -20.60 -9.64 -16.67
C SER A 707 -21.53 -10.15 -15.56
N VAL A 708 -22.74 -9.62 -15.43
CA VAL A 708 -23.75 -10.09 -14.47
C VAL A 708 -24.34 -11.44 -14.85
N LEU A 709 -24.23 -11.84 -16.11
CA LEU A 709 -24.39 -13.24 -16.50
C LEU A 709 -23.18 -14.02 -15.93
N GLY A 710 -23.27 -14.23 -14.62
CA GLY A 710 -22.14 -14.50 -13.75
C GLY A 710 -21.60 -15.91 -13.90
N ALA A 711 -20.67 -16.25 -13.02
CA ALA A 711 -20.28 -17.64 -12.82
C ALA A 711 -21.52 -18.51 -12.55
N GLY A 712 -21.49 -19.76 -13.02
CA GLY A 712 -22.62 -20.69 -12.95
C GLY A 712 -23.58 -20.68 -14.14
N VAL A 713 -23.69 -19.59 -14.92
CA VAL A 713 -24.49 -19.61 -16.16
C VAL A 713 -23.67 -20.19 -17.31
N SER A 714 -24.26 -21.11 -18.08
CA SER A 714 -23.66 -21.68 -19.29
C SER A 714 -24.79 -21.96 -20.27
N ILE A 715 -24.68 -21.44 -21.49
CA ILE A 715 -25.66 -21.61 -22.55
C ILE A 715 -25.06 -22.56 -23.58
N THR A 716 -25.64 -23.74 -23.67
CA THR A 716 -25.15 -24.90 -24.44
C THR A 716 -26.09 -25.28 -25.59
N SER A 717 -27.37 -24.93 -25.46
CA SER A 717 -28.45 -25.31 -26.37
C SER A 717 -28.62 -24.38 -27.57
N ALA A 718 -28.06 -23.17 -27.54
CA ALA A 718 -28.24 -22.16 -28.57
C ALA A 718 -26.92 -21.76 -29.23
N GLU A 719 -26.94 -21.67 -30.55
CA GLU A 719 -25.83 -21.23 -31.40
C GLU A 719 -26.13 -19.83 -31.95
N ARG A 720 -25.18 -18.91 -31.80
CA ARG A 720 -25.40 -17.48 -32.07
C ARG A 720 -24.17 -16.78 -32.60
N ASP A 721 -24.38 -15.64 -33.24
CA ASP A 721 -23.33 -14.66 -33.42
C ASP A 721 -22.96 -14.11 -32.04
N VAL A 722 -21.73 -14.33 -31.60
CA VAL A 722 -21.23 -13.83 -30.30
C VAL A 722 -20.37 -12.61 -30.55
N ILE A 723 -20.86 -11.44 -30.14
CA ILE A 723 -20.18 -10.17 -30.34
C ILE A 723 -19.88 -9.51 -28.98
N GLY A 724 -18.67 -8.98 -28.81
CA GLY A 724 -18.26 -8.21 -27.63
C GLY A 724 -18.03 -6.73 -27.94
N VAL A 725 -18.52 -5.84 -27.08
CA VAL A 725 -18.16 -4.42 -27.06
C VAL A 725 -17.29 -4.15 -25.83
N TYR A 726 -16.01 -3.88 -26.06
CA TYR A 726 -15.00 -3.74 -25.02
C TYR A 726 -14.48 -2.29 -24.92
N THR A 727 -14.79 -1.65 -23.80
CA THR A 727 -14.34 -0.29 -23.46
C THR A 727 -13.11 -0.27 -22.56
N GLY A 728 -12.63 -1.44 -22.12
CA GLY A 728 -11.48 -1.57 -21.23
C GLY A 728 -11.85 -1.44 -19.76
N HIS A 729 -13.11 -1.67 -19.39
CA HIS A 729 -13.59 -1.59 -18.02
C HIS A 729 -13.51 -2.92 -17.26
N LEU A 730 -13.54 -4.05 -17.95
CA LEU A 730 -13.33 -5.37 -17.35
C LEU A 730 -11.92 -5.88 -17.61
N ALA A 731 -11.41 -6.66 -16.65
CA ALA A 731 -10.15 -7.38 -16.84
C ALA A 731 -10.27 -8.43 -17.96
N PRO A 732 -9.18 -8.75 -18.68
CA PRO A 732 -9.15 -9.74 -19.76
C PRO A 732 -9.84 -11.06 -19.43
N ARG A 733 -9.55 -11.63 -18.26
CA ARG A 733 -10.16 -12.88 -17.81
C ARG A 733 -11.67 -12.78 -17.66
N ALA A 734 -12.15 -11.73 -16.99
CA ALA A 734 -13.59 -11.52 -16.79
C ALA A 734 -14.33 -11.31 -18.12
N MET A 735 -13.72 -10.57 -19.06
CA MET A 735 -14.23 -10.39 -20.42
C MET A 735 -14.36 -11.74 -21.14
N TRP A 736 -13.28 -12.51 -21.18
CA TRP A 736 -13.28 -13.82 -21.83
C TRP A 736 -14.29 -14.78 -21.20
N GLN A 737 -14.32 -14.83 -19.86
CA GLN A 737 -15.25 -15.67 -19.12
C GLN A 737 -16.71 -15.35 -19.46
N ALA A 738 -17.05 -14.08 -19.66
CA ALA A 738 -18.40 -13.66 -20.00
C ALA A 738 -18.78 -13.95 -21.47
N LEU A 739 -17.86 -13.74 -22.41
CA LEU A 739 -18.07 -14.09 -23.83
C LEU A 739 -18.30 -15.60 -23.99
N ARG A 740 -17.48 -16.39 -23.30
CA ARG A 740 -17.52 -17.87 -23.31
C ARG A 740 -18.80 -18.45 -22.72
N ARG A 741 -19.70 -17.67 -22.12
CA ARG A 741 -20.97 -18.18 -21.56
C ARG A 741 -21.84 -18.81 -22.63
N TRP A 742 -21.74 -18.31 -23.86
CA TRP A 742 -22.25 -18.95 -25.06
C TRP A 742 -21.21 -19.93 -25.57
N ARG A 743 -21.53 -21.23 -25.52
CA ARG A 743 -20.57 -22.28 -25.88
C ARG A 743 -20.45 -22.52 -27.37
N ARG A 744 -21.40 -22.03 -28.17
CA ARG A 744 -21.48 -22.23 -29.62
C ARG A 744 -21.61 -20.87 -30.32
N ALA A 745 -20.54 -20.45 -30.99
CA ALA A 745 -20.58 -19.34 -31.93
C ALA A 745 -20.94 -19.88 -33.32
N SER A 746 -21.87 -19.22 -34.02
CA SER A 746 -22.45 -19.63 -35.32
C SER A 746 -21.43 -19.89 -36.43
N ASP A 747 -20.36 -19.12 -36.47
CA ASP A 747 -19.26 -19.25 -37.44
C ASP A 747 -17.97 -19.77 -36.77
N GLY A 748 -18.04 -20.20 -35.51
CA GLY A 748 -16.87 -20.55 -34.70
C GLY A 748 -16.00 -19.34 -34.33
N VAL A 749 -16.46 -18.11 -34.55
CA VAL A 749 -15.72 -16.87 -34.28
C VAL A 749 -16.46 -16.00 -33.26
N ILE A 750 -15.73 -15.51 -32.26
CA ILE A 750 -16.20 -14.44 -31.39
C ILE A 750 -15.62 -13.12 -31.88
N LYS A 751 -16.48 -12.19 -32.28
CA LYS A 751 -16.06 -10.88 -32.80
C LYS A 751 -16.10 -9.84 -31.68
N ILE A 752 -15.06 -9.03 -31.54
CA ILE A 752 -14.92 -8.10 -30.42
C ILE A 752 -14.55 -6.73 -30.96
N GLN A 753 -15.42 -5.75 -30.75
CA GLN A 753 -15.12 -4.36 -31.03
C GLN A 753 -14.47 -3.70 -29.81
N THR A 754 -13.27 -3.13 -29.96
CA THR A 754 -12.66 -2.28 -28.93
C THR A 754 -12.96 -0.81 -29.17
N THR A 755 -13.18 -0.03 -28.12
CA THR A 755 -13.23 1.44 -28.24
C THR A 755 -11.82 2.02 -28.29
N PRO A 756 -11.61 3.22 -28.88
CA PRO A 756 -10.30 3.88 -28.87
C PRO A 756 -9.67 4.01 -27.48
N GLY A 757 -10.49 4.16 -26.43
CA GLY A 757 -10.02 4.24 -25.04
C GLY A 757 -9.44 2.93 -24.49
N ALA A 758 -9.79 1.78 -25.08
CA ALA A 758 -9.21 0.48 -24.80
C ALA A 758 -7.93 0.22 -25.61
N CYS A 759 -7.79 0.87 -26.78
CA CYS A 759 -6.67 0.72 -27.70
C CYS A 759 -5.44 1.55 -27.30
N VAL A 760 -5.67 2.72 -26.69
CA VAL A 760 -4.59 3.67 -26.38
C VAL A 760 -3.87 3.28 -25.09
N PRO A 761 -2.53 3.15 -25.10
CA PRO A 761 -1.74 3.00 -23.89
C PRO A 761 -2.03 4.15 -22.91
N LYS A 762 -2.73 3.85 -21.81
CA LYS A 762 -2.91 4.77 -20.69
C LYS A 762 -1.55 4.91 -19.99
N ARG A 763 -0.98 6.12 -20.01
CA ARG A 763 0.18 6.47 -19.17
C ARG A 763 -0.25 6.39 -17.70
N GLN A 764 0.00 5.27 -17.05
CA GLN A 764 -0.06 5.14 -15.59
C GLN A 764 1.30 4.78 -15.02
N GLN A 765 1.60 5.33 -13.83
CA GLN A 765 2.86 5.20 -13.08
C GLN A 765 3.04 3.85 -12.37
N ALA A 766 2.11 2.91 -12.52
CA ALA A 766 1.99 1.74 -11.65
C ALA A 766 3.08 0.67 -11.81
N VAL A 767 3.98 0.77 -12.83
CA VAL A 767 5.18 -0.11 -12.96
C VAL A 767 6.01 -0.11 -11.67
N THR A 768 5.98 0.99 -10.93
CA THR A 768 6.68 1.14 -9.66
C THR A 768 6.13 0.23 -8.56
N ASP A 769 4.84 -0.10 -8.56
CA ASP A 769 4.18 -0.71 -7.40
C ASP A 769 4.56 -2.17 -7.19
N SER A 770 4.59 -2.98 -8.25
CA SER A 770 4.93 -4.40 -8.12
C SER A 770 6.40 -4.58 -7.74
N MET A 771 7.27 -3.69 -8.22
CA MET A 771 8.71 -3.70 -7.93
C MET A 771 9.03 -3.14 -6.54
N GLU A 772 8.38 -2.06 -6.10
CA GLU A 772 8.51 -1.54 -4.73
C GLU A 772 7.98 -2.55 -3.69
N TRP A 773 6.96 -3.33 -4.03
CA TRP A 773 6.47 -4.42 -3.17
C TRP A 773 7.40 -5.64 -3.15
N LEU A 774 7.96 -6.04 -4.29
CA LEU A 774 9.01 -7.08 -4.34
C LEU A 774 10.29 -6.65 -3.59
N GLN A 775 10.65 -5.38 -3.66
CA GLN A 775 11.80 -4.82 -2.92
C GLN A 775 11.54 -4.77 -1.41
N ALA A 776 10.32 -4.38 -0.98
CA ALA A 776 9.91 -4.48 0.42
C ALA A 776 9.85 -5.94 0.91
N GLN A 777 9.55 -6.90 0.02
CA GLN A 777 9.58 -8.33 0.28
C GLN A 777 11.03 -8.85 0.43
N GLN A 778 11.96 -8.41 -0.42
CA GLN A 778 13.39 -8.74 -0.28
C GLN A 778 13.99 -8.18 1.03
N GLU A 779 13.56 -7.00 1.47
CA GLU A 779 13.91 -6.47 2.81
C GLU A 779 13.33 -7.32 3.97
N LEU A 780 12.20 -8.00 3.76
CA LEU A 780 11.53 -8.85 4.75
C LEU A 780 12.04 -10.30 4.74
N ASP A 781 12.45 -10.83 3.59
CA ASP A 781 13.02 -12.18 3.44
C ASP A 781 14.41 -12.31 4.11
N GLY A 782 15.10 -11.17 4.32
CA GLY A 782 16.29 -11.09 5.19
C GLY A 782 16.00 -11.20 6.70
N ALA A 783 14.72 -11.24 7.12
CA ALA A 783 14.32 -11.40 8.52
C ALA A 783 13.94 -12.86 8.81
N PRO A 784 14.80 -13.68 9.42
CA PRO A 784 14.48 -15.06 9.76
C PRO A 784 13.30 -15.10 10.75
N GLY A 785 12.18 -15.70 10.34
CA GLY A 785 11.00 -15.94 11.18
C GLY A 785 9.67 -15.38 10.66
N ILE A 786 9.66 -14.69 9.52
CA ILE A 786 8.40 -14.33 8.86
C ILE A 786 7.86 -15.59 8.17
N GLY A 787 6.77 -16.14 8.71
CA GLY A 787 6.20 -17.37 8.17
C GLY A 787 5.81 -17.24 6.69
N SER A 788 5.89 -18.37 5.99
CA SER A 788 5.43 -18.56 4.61
C SER A 788 4.02 -18.00 4.22
N PRO A 789 3.02 -17.81 5.11
CA PRO A 789 1.73 -17.26 4.68
C PRO A 789 1.81 -15.78 4.29
N LEU A 790 2.64 -14.99 4.96
CA LEU A 790 2.80 -13.57 4.64
C LEU A 790 3.51 -13.39 3.31
N LEU A 791 4.53 -14.21 3.05
CA LEU A 791 5.25 -14.25 1.79
C LEU A 791 4.30 -14.56 0.63
N ALA A 792 3.47 -15.59 0.78
CA ALA A 792 2.53 -15.96 -0.26
C ALA A 792 1.40 -14.94 -0.45
N TRP A 793 0.96 -14.26 0.60
CA TRP A 793 0.06 -13.11 0.48
C TRP A 793 0.68 -11.97 -0.35
N HIS A 794 1.94 -11.62 -0.07
CA HIS A 794 2.66 -10.62 -0.86
C HIS A 794 2.85 -11.05 -2.31
N ALA A 795 3.20 -12.32 -2.55
CA ALA A 795 3.33 -12.87 -3.89
C ALA A 795 2.00 -12.82 -4.66
N LEU A 796 0.88 -13.24 -4.04
CA LEU A 796 -0.46 -13.14 -4.61
C LEU A 796 -0.80 -11.69 -4.98
N ARG A 797 -0.50 -10.76 -4.07
CA ARG A 797 -0.73 -9.33 -4.28
C ARG A 797 0.11 -8.76 -5.41
N ALA A 798 1.39 -9.13 -5.48
CA ALA A 798 2.29 -8.71 -6.55
C ALA A 798 1.81 -9.25 -7.91
N ALA A 799 1.44 -10.52 -7.99
CA ALA A 799 0.86 -11.13 -9.19
C ALA A 799 -0.42 -10.40 -9.64
N TYR A 800 -1.37 -10.20 -8.72
CA TYR A 800 -2.61 -9.47 -8.99
C TYR A 800 -2.36 -8.05 -9.49
N CYS A 801 -1.44 -7.31 -8.84
CA CYS A 801 -1.10 -5.94 -9.23
C CYS A 801 -0.46 -5.92 -10.62
N ALA A 802 0.48 -6.82 -10.90
CA ALA A 802 1.16 -6.90 -12.20
C ALA A 802 0.17 -7.19 -13.35
N GLU A 803 -0.79 -8.09 -13.13
CA GLU A 803 -1.85 -8.39 -14.09
C GLU A 803 -2.79 -7.19 -14.31
N THR A 804 -3.25 -6.57 -13.22
CA THR A 804 -4.09 -5.36 -13.25
C THR A 804 -3.39 -4.20 -13.95
N ASP A 805 -2.09 -4.06 -13.75
CA ASP A 805 -1.25 -3.04 -14.36
C ASP A 805 -1.11 -3.20 -15.86
N ARG A 806 -0.81 -4.44 -16.30
CA ARG A 806 -0.74 -4.78 -17.72
C ARG A 806 -2.06 -4.40 -18.41
N TRP A 807 -3.18 -4.77 -17.77
CA TRP A 807 -4.52 -4.45 -18.23
C TRP A 807 -4.82 -2.95 -18.27
N THR A 808 -4.63 -2.23 -17.17
CA THR A 808 -4.96 -0.80 -17.08
C THR A 808 -4.15 0.06 -18.04
N ARG A 809 -2.89 -0.33 -18.33
CA ARG A 809 -2.04 0.38 -19.31
C ARG A 809 -2.52 0.22 -20.72
N ASN A 810 -2.83 -0.98 -21.20
CA ASN A 810 -3.34 -1.16 -22.55
C ASN A 810 -4.39 -2.29 -22.53
N PRO A 811 -5.66 -1.96 -22.28
CA PRO A 811 -6.71 -2.96 -22.08
C PRO A 811 -6.87 -3.92 -23.26
N GLN A 812 -6.76 -3.43 -24.49
CA GLN A 812 -6.82 -4.27 -25.70
C GLN A 812 -5.61 -5.20 -25.77
N GLN A 813 -4.39 -4.67 -25.66
CA GLN A 813 -3.19 -5.50 -25.77
C GLN A 813 -3.13 -6.56 -24.66
N ALA A 814 -3.51 -6.19 -23.43
CA ALA A 814 -3.57 -7.14 -22.33
C ALA A 814 -4.58 -8.25 -22.58
N PHE A 815 -5.69 -7.93 -23.26
CA PHE A 815 -6.69 -8.92 -23.62
C PHE A 815 -6.23 -9.83 -24.75
N VAL A 816 -5.60 -9.29 -25.80
CA VAL A 816 -4.93 -10.08 -26.86
C VAL A 816 -3.93 -11.06 -26.23
N THR A 817 -3.01 -10.54 -25.42
CA THR A 817 -1.98 -11.36 -24.76
C THR A 817 -2.59 -12.43 -23.85
N TYR A 818 -3.65 -12.12 -23.11
CA TYR A 818 -4.35 -13.10 -22.30
C TYR A 818 -4.95 -14.24 -23.14
N LEU A 819 -5.59 -13.91 -24.27
CA LEU A 819 -6.19 -14.91 -25.17
C LEU A 819 -5.11 -15.79 -25.82
N GLU A 820 -4.00 -15.20 -26.26
CA GLU A 820 -2.84 -15.94 -26.79
C GLU A 820 -2.23 -16.87 -25.73
N GLU A 821 -2.04 -16.39 -24.49
CA GLU A 821 -1.55 -17.18 -23.35
C GLU A 821 -2.53 -18.32 -22.99
N ALA A 822 -3.83 -18.14 -23.25
CA ALA A 822 -4.87 -19.17 -23.11
C ALA A 822 -4.93 -20.15 -24.29
N GLY A 823 -4.11 -19.96 -25.33
CA GLY A 823 -4.05 -20.81 -26.53
C GLY A 823 -5.22 -20.58 -27.49
N ILE A 824 -5.82 -19.39 -27.48
CA ILE A 824 -6.90 -19.01 -28.39
C ILE A 824 -6.29 -18.38 -29.65
N ASP A 825 -6.82 -18.73 -30.83
CA ASP A 825 -6.44 -18.07 -32.08
C ASP A 825 -7.07 -16.67 -32.13
N VAL A 826 -6.24 -15.64 -32.21
CA VAL A 826 -6.64 -14.23 -32.16
C VAL A 826 -6.17 -13.51 -33.42
N THR A 827 -7.10 -12.84 -34.10
CA THR A 827 -6.79 -11.94 -35.21
C THR A 827 -7.20 -10.52 -34.83
N VAL A 828 -6.31 -9.53 -35.02
CA VAL A 828 -6.62 -8.11 -34.80
C VAL A 828 -6.90 -7.46 -36.16
N VAL A 829 -8.12 -6.93 -36.33
CA VAL A 829 -8.59 -6.29 -37.56
C VAL A 829 -8.66 -4.78 -37.32
N VAL A 830 -8.00 -4.01 -38.17
CA VAL A 830 -8.08 -2.54 -38.16
C VAL A 830 -8.88 -2.11 -39.36
N ASP A 831 -10.14 -1.74 -39.13
CA ASP A 831 -11.01 -1.23 -40.18
C ASP A 831 -11.01 0.30 -40.17
N SER A 832 -10.29 0.89 -41.12
CA SER A 832 -10.24 2.34 -41.31
C SER A 832 -11.50 2.92 -41.96
N SER A 833 -12.37 2.08 -42.52
CA SER A 833 -13.62 2.48 -43.18
C SER A 833 -14.84 2.49 -42.26
N ALA A 834 -14.68 2.01 -41.02
CA ALA A 834 -15.76 1.95 -40.04
C ALA A 834 -16.37 3.34 -39.75
N GLY A 835 -17.69 3.45 -39.93
CA GLY A 835 -18.45 4.64 -39.58
C GLY A 835 -18.53 4.90 -38.07
N THR A 836 -18.94 6.12 -37.72
CA THR A 836 -19.39 6.44 -36.36
C THR A 836 -20.83 5.94 -36.18
N ASP A 837 -21.19 5.52 -34.96
CA ASP A 837 -22.55 5.06 -34.66
C ASP A 837 -23.28 6.07 -33.78
N THR A 838 -23.63 7.20 -34.41
CA THR A 838 -24.26 8.35 -33.75
C THR A 838 -25.61 8.00 -33.11
N GLU A 839 -26.34 7.06 -33.69
CA GLU A 839 -27.63 6.60 -33.16
C GLU A 839 -27.43 5.81 -31.86
N HIS A 840 -26.48 4.86 -31.80
CA HIS A 840 -26.13 4.17 -30.55
C HIS A 840 -25.69 5.16 -29.47
N ASP A 841 -24.84 6.13 -29.81
CA ASP A 841 -24.42 7.18 -28.89
C ASP A 841 -25.59 8.03 -28.39
N THR A 842 -26.59 8.29 -29.24
CA THR A 842 -27.81 9.03 -28.88
C THR A 842 -28.66 8.22 -27.89
N VAL A 843 -28.98 6.96 -28.19
CA VAL A 843 -29.70 6.07 -27.28
C VAL A 843 -28.95 5.90 -25.95
N LYS A 844 -27.61 5.85 -25.99
CA LYS A 844 -26.77 5.81 -24.79
C LYS A 844 -26.90 7.05 -23.92
N GLN A 845 -27.09 8.25 -24.50
CA GLN A 845 -27.39 9.46 -23.72
C GLN A 845 -28.82 9.46 -23.19
N GLU A 846 -29.79 8.99 -23.97
CA GLU A 846 -31.18 8.84 -23.54
C GLU A 846 -31.30 7.91 -22.33
N LYS A 847 -30.67 6.72 -22.38
CA LYS A 847 -30.65 5.79 -21.23
C LYS A 847 -29.97 6.35 -19.99
N LYS A 848 -28.94 7.18 -20.15
CA LYS A 848 -28.36 7.92 -19.02
C LYS A 848 -29.35 8.95 -18.45
N ALA A 849 -30.11 9.63 -19.29
CA ALA A 849 -31.13 10.59 -18.87
C ALA A 849 -32.32 9.89 -18.19
N GLU A 850 -32.81 8.77 -18.73
CA GLU A 850 -33.84 7.93 -18.11
C GLU A 850 -33.40 7.46 -16.72
N ARG A 851 -32.17 6.97 -16.57
CA ARG A 851 -31.63 6.54 -15.26
C ARG A 851 -31.49 7.70 -14.28
N LEU A 852 -31.07 8.86 -14.77
CA LEU A 852 -31.01 10.06 -13.96
C LEU A 852 -32.40 10.43 -13.44
N GLN A 853 -33.41 10.39 -14.30
CA GLN A 853 -34.80 10.63 -13.95
C GLN A 853 -35.34 9.56 -12.99
N ALA A 854 -35.04 8.28 -13.23
CA ALA A 854 -35.44 7.17 -12.37
C ALA A 854 -34.82 7.29 -10.97
N LEU A 855 -33.53 7.60 -10.86
CA LEU A 855 -32.88 7.86 -9.57
C LEU A 855 -33.49 9.10 -8.89
N ALA A 856 -33.79 10.15 -9.65
CA ALA A 856 -34.41 11.35 -9.11
C ALA A 856 -35.80 11.06 -8.51
N GLN A 857 -36.60 10.25 -9.20
CA GLN A 857 -37.97 9.90 -8.82
C GLN A 857 -38.07 8.68 -7.89
N ALA A 858 -36.99 7.91 -7.71
CA ALA A 858 -36.99 6.68 -6.91
C ALA A 858 -37.55 6.92 -5.51
N LYS A 859 -38.48 6.08 -5.05
CA LYS A 859 -39.14 6.24 -3.73
C LYS A 859 -38.11 6.29 -2.59
N GLN A 860 -38.32 7.16 -1.59
CA GLN A 860 -37.59 7.11 -0.33
C GLN A 860 -38.02 5.87 0.46
N ILE A 861 -37.04 5.06 0.86
CA ILE A 861 -37.25 3.83 1.63
C ILE A 861 -36.63 3.96 3.03
N THR A 862 -37.20 3.24 3.98
CA THR A 862 -36.73 3.13 5.36
C THR A 862 -35.45 2.27 5.46
N ASP A 863 -34.71 2.37 6.57
CA ASP A 863 -33.55 1.51 6.82
C ASP A 863 -33.91 0.00 6.83
N ARG A 864 -35.14 -0.32 7.27
CA ARG A 864 -35.65 -1.69 7.26
C ARG A 864 -35.89 -2.20 5.83
N GLU A 865 -36.48 -1.36 4.98
CA GLU A 865 -36.67 -1.67 3.55
C GLU A 865 -35.32 -1.76 2.82
N LEU A 866 -34.38 -0.85 3.09
CA LEU A 866 -33.03 -0.92 2.55
C LEU A 866 -32.33 -2.23 2.93
N ALA A 867 -32.40 -2.61 4.21
CA ALA A 867 -31.85 -3.88 4.68
C ALA A 867 -32.55 -5.10 4.05
N LYS A 868 -33.86 -5.01 3.77
CA LYS A 868 -34.61 -6.04 3.04
C LYS A 868 -34.12 -6.15 1.59
N ILE A 869 -34.00 -5.04 0.87
CA ILE A 869 -33.49 -5.00 -0.51
C ILE A 869 -32.06 -5.52 -0.58
N GLN A 870 -31.19 -5.10 0.35
CA GLN A 870 -29.80 -5.58 0.42
C GLN A 870 -29.66 -7.08 0.71
N ARG A 871 -30.67 -7.70 1.34
CA ARG A 871 -30.70 -9.15 1.61
C ARG A 871 -31.24 -9.95 0.43
N GLN A 872 -31.97 -9.34 -0.50
CA GLN A 872 -32.48 -10.04 -1.68
C GLN A 872 -31.32 -10.46 -2.58
N ALA A 873 -31.40 -11.68 -3.12
CA ALA A 873 -30.42 -12.19 -4.08
C ALA A 873 -30.56 -11.54 -5.47
N ARG A 874 -31.76 -11.05 -5.78
CA ARG A 874 -32.13 -10.41 -7.05
C ARG A 874 -32.91 -9.13 -6.74
N LYS A 875 -32.64 -8.05 -7.49
CA LYS A 875 -33.25 -6.73 -7.30
C LYS A 875 -33.85 -6.24 -8.60
N THR A 876 -35.06 -5.69 -8.56
CA THR A 876 -35.63 -5.02 -9.73
C THR A 876 -34.89 -3.72 -10.03
N SER A 877 -35.05 -3.19 -11.25
CA SER A 877 -34.49 -1.88 -11.64
C SER A 877 -34.90 -0.76 -10.67
N ASP A 878 -36.17 -0.78 -10.22
CA ASP A 878 -36.69 0.17 -9.25
C ASP A 878 -36.08 -0.01 -7.86
N GLU A 879 -35.98 -1.25 -7.37
CA GLU A 879 -35.35 -1.55 -6.07
C GLU A 879 -33.87 -1.13 -6.06
N ALA A 880 -33.15 -1.30 -7.18
CA ALA A 880 -31.77 -0.85 -7.32
C ALA A 880 -31.65 0.69 -7.25
N MET A 881 -32.57 1.44 -7.88
CA MET A 881 -32.60 2.90 -7.77
C MET A 881 -33.00 3.37 -6.38
N GLN A 882 -33.95 2.69 -5.71
CA GLN A 882 -34.33 2.95 -4.33
C GLN A 882 -33.17 2.70 -3.36
N GLU A 883 -32.45 1.59 -3.51
CA GLU A 883 -31.24 1.28 -2.75
C GLU A 883 -30.18 2.35 -2.98
N ARG A 884 -29.89 2.71 -4.24
CA ARG A 884 -28.89 3.72 -4.58
C ARG A 884 -29.24 5.06 -3.94
N ARG A 885 -30.51 5.49 -4.04
CA ARG A 885 -31.02 6.70 -3.38
C ARG A 885 -30.84 6.62 -1.87
N ALA A 886 -31.23 5.51 -1.23
CA ALA A 886 -31.16 5.37 0.22
C ALA A 886 -29.73 5.32 0.75
N VAL A 887 -28.81 4.64 0.06
CA VAL A 887 -27.38 4.61 0.38
C VAL A 887 -26.79 6.01 0.27
N ALA A 888 -27.10 6.74 -0.81
CA ALA A 888 -26.66 8.12 -0.97
C ALA A 888 -27.28 9.06 0.06
N ALA A 889 -28.57 8.89 0.38
CA ALA A 889 -29.28 9.63 1.42
C ALA A 889 -28.60 9.49 2.79
N ARG A 890 -28.23 8.26 3.15
CA ARG A 890 -27.49 7.95 4.37
C ARG A 890 -26.07 8.51 4.34
N ALA A 891 -25.36 8.36 3.22
CA ALA A 891 -23.96 8.78 3.09
C ALA A 891 -23.79 10.30 3.08
N LEU A 892 -24.75 11.03 2.51
CA LEU A 892 -24.73 12.49 2.38
C LEU A 892 -25.56 13.22 3.45
N HIS A 893 -26.29 12.47 4.28
CA HIS A 893 -27.29 13.00 5.24
C HIS A 893 -28.30 13.93 4.55
N LEU A 894 -28.96 13.40 3.51
CA LEU A 894 -29.99 14.15 2.79
C LEU A 894 -31.22 14.42 3.68
N ASP A 895 -31.81 15.59 3.52
CA ASP A 895 -33.03 16.03 4.22
C ASP A 895 -34.10 16.55 3.24
N ASN A 896 -35.25 17.02 3.75
CA ASN A 896 -36.36 17.49 2.92
C ASN A 896 -36.01 18.70 2.04
N SER A 897 -34.97 19.48 2.37
CA SER A 897 -34.54 20.63 1.56
C SER A 897 -33.85 20.20 0.26
N ASP A 898 -33.29 19.00 0.22
CA ASP A 898 -32.64 18.42 -0.98
C ASP A 898 -33.65 17.81 -1.96
N LEU A 899 -34.90 17.71 -1.52
CA LEU A 899 -36.00 17.12 -2.27
C LEU A 899 -36.83 18.23 -2.94
N THR A 900 -37.52 17.84 -4.00
CA THR A 900 -38.65 18.60 -4.57
C THR A 900 -39.86 18.47 -3.63
N PRO A 901 -40.91 19.29 -3.79
CA PRO A 901 -42.15 19.15 -3.02
C PRO A 901 -42.80 17.75 -3.12
N GLN A 902 -42.56 17.03 -4.21
CA GLN A 902 -43.03 15.67 -4.44
C GLN A 902 -42.14 14.59 -3.77
N GLY A 903 -41.08 15.01 -3.07
CA GLY A 903 -40.13 14.10 -2.43
C GLY A 903 -39.11 13.47 -3.38
N HIS A 904 -38.98 13.96 -4.63
CA HIS A 904 -37.95 13.52 -5.58
C HIS A 904 -36.62 14.23 -5.34
N LEU A 905 -35.47 13.60 -5.63
CA LEU A 905 -34.18 14.31 -5.63
C LEU A 905 -34.17 15.36 -6.74
N ARG A 906 -33.56 16.51 -6.47
CA ARG A 906 -33.29 17.51 -7.52
C ARG A 906 -32.33 16.94 -8.57
N GLU A 907 -32.55 17.23 -9.85
CA GLU A 907 -31.78 16.65 -10.95
C GLU A 907 -30.25 16.83 -10.82
N PRO A 908 -29.69 18.00 -10.44
CA PRO A 908 -28.25 18.15 -10.27
C PRO A 908 -27.67 17.22 -9.19
N LEU A 909 -28.42 17.00 -8.10
CA LEU A 909 -28.05 16.11 -7.01
C LEU A 909 -28.11 14.65 -7.45
N ALA A 910 -29.20 14.24 -8.12
CA ALA A 910 -29.33 12.90 -8.67
C ALA A 910 -28.19 12.59 -9.66
N LYS A 911 -27.79 13.56 -10.49
CA LYS A 911 -26.67 13.44 -11.43
C LYS A 911 -25.33 13.23 -10.71
N ALA A 912 -25.09 14.01 -9.67
CA ALA A 912 -23.86 13.92 -8.87
C ALA A 912 -23.77 12.59 -8.09
N ILE A 913 -24.90 12.09 -7.57
CA ILE A 913 -25.02 10.77 -6.92
C ILE A 913 -24.83 9.64 -7.94
N LEU A 914 -25.46 9.72 -9.12
CA LEU A 914 -25.37 8.66 -10.13
C LEU A 914 -23.93 8.44 -10.62
N GLN A 915 -23.13 9.51 -10.65
CA GLN A 915 -21.71 9.46 -11.03
C GLN A 915 -20.79 8.91 -9.91
N GLN A 916 -21.33 8.63 -8.71
CA GLN A 916 -20.60 8.17 -7.51
C GLN A 916 -19.43 9.07 -7.06
N GLN A 917 -19.40 10.32 -7.54
CA GLN A 917 -18.33 11.26 -7.23
C GLN A 917 -18.68 12.08 -5.98
N LEU A 918 -19.96 12.37 -5.75
CA LEU A 918 -20.37 13.27 -4.68
C LEU A 918 -20.11 12.67 -3.29
N GLU A 919 -20.49 11.42 -3.03
CA GLU A 919 -20.30 10.78 -1.73
C GLU A 919 -18.81 10.66 -1.37
N ARG A 920 -17.97 10.34 -2.35
CA ARG A 920 -16.51 10.26 -2.17
C ARG A 920 -15.91 11.64 -1.90
N ARG A 921 -16.25 12.63 -2.73
CA ARG A 921 -15.77 14.01 -2.60
C ARG A 921 -16.22 14.66 -1.30
N ALA A 922 -17.51 14.57 -0.99
CA ALA A 922 -18.09 15.13 0.24
C ALA A 922 -17.56 14.39 1.46
N GLY A 923 -17.45 13.06 1.42
CA GLY A 923 -16.90 12.26 2.53
C GLY A 923 -15.45 12.59 2.86
N LEU A 924 -14.63 12.90 1.86
CA LEU A 924 -13.24 13.34 2.05
C LEU A 924 -13.16 14.82 2.47
N ALA A 925 -13.94 15.70 1.84
CA ALA A 925 -14.01 17.10 2.21
C ALA A 925 -14.62 17.31 3.62
N ALA A 926 -15.44 16.39 4.12
CA ALA A 926 -16.02 16.47 5.46
C ALA A 926 -14.95 16.59 6.55
N TYR A 927 -13.77 16.01 6.34
CA TYR A 927 -12.65 16.11 7.27
C TYR A 927 -12.20 17.56 7.50
N VAL A 928 -12.48 18.51 6.59
CA VAL A 928 -12.19 19.93 6.83
C VAL A 928 -12.99 20.49 8.02
N TRP A 929 -14.24 20.03 8.20
CA TRP A 929 -15.19 20.54 9.19
C TRP A 929 -15.39 19.61 10.40
N MET A 930 -14.69 18.47 10.44
CA MET A 930 -14.71 17.58 11.61
C MET A 930 -13.90 18.22 12.73
N ASP A 931 -14.47 18.25 13.93
CA ASP A 931 -13.79 18.90 15.06
C ASP A 931 -12.62 18.04 15.57
N GLY A 932 -11.57 18.68 16.09
CA GLY A 932 -10.41 17.98 16.65
C GLY A 932 -10.77 17.09 17.86
N TYR A 933 -11.91 17.35 18.51
CA TYR A 933 -12.39 16.60 19.66
C TYR A 933 -12.96 15.23 19.28
N THR A 934 -13.61 15.14 18.13
CA THR A 934 -14.20 13.94 17.50
C THR A 934 -13.11 12.94 17.15
N VAL A 935 -11.92 13.44 16.81
CA VAL A 935 -10.73 12.60 16.65
C VAL A 935 -10.34 11.97 17.97
N SER A 936 -10.43 12.68 19.11
CA SER A 936 -9.95 12.15 20.39
C SER A 936 -10.74 10.91 20.87
N LEU A 937 -11.99 10.75 20.41
CA LEU A 937 -12.91 9.67 20.78
C LEU A 937 -12.85 8.40 19.91
N MET A 938 -12.05 8.38 18.83
CA MET A 938 -11.83 7.17 18.02
C MET A 938 -10.77 6.24 18.67
N ASP A 939 -10.74 4.96 18.29
CA ASP A 939 -9.65 4.03 18.65
C ASP A 939 -8.30 4.47 18.03
N GLU A 940 -7.16 3.93 18.47
CA GLU A 940 -5.83 4.44 18.05
C GLU A 940 -5.63 4.40 16.52
N GLU A 941 -6.06 3.31 15.88
CA GLU A 941 -5.93 3.13 14.43
C GLU A 941 -6.90 4.06 13.66
N GLY A 942 -8.15 4.17 14.13
CA GLY A 942 -9.13 5.12 13.61
C GLY A 942 -8.66 6.56 13.75
N ARG A 943 -8.03 6.92 14.89
CA ARG A 943 -7.41 8.22 15.14
C ARG A 943 -6.29 8.52 14.17
N ARG A 944 -5.36 7.57 13.96
CA ARG A 944 -4.24 7.76 13.02
C ARG A 944 -4.76 7.97 11.60
N ARG A 945 -5.67 7.11 11.12
CA ARG A 945 -6.27 7.25 9.78
C ARG A 945 -7.06 8.54 9.64
N HIS A 946 -7.81 8.91 10.67
CA HIS A 946 -8.59 10.14 10.70
C HIS A 946 -7.68 11.37 10.66
N HIS A 947 -6.69 11.44 11.56
CA HIS A 947 -5.75 12.54 11.65
C HIS A 947 -4.98 12.72 10.35
N LEU A 948 -4.55 11.62 9.73
CA LEU A 948 -3.88 11.67 8.43
C LEU A 948 -4.79 12.26 7.34
N ARG A 949 -6.05 11.81 7.24
CA ARG A 949 -7.01 12.38 6.28
C ARG A 949 -7.25 13.87 6.54
N TRP A 950 -7.40 14.25 7.80
CA TRP A 950 -7.54 15.65 8.21
C TRP A 950 -6.32 16.49 7.80
N GLN A 951 -5.10 16.00 8.02
CA GLN A 951 -3.86 16.70 7.63
C GLN A 951 -3.75 16.86 6.10
N ILE A 952 -4.00 15.79 5.33
CA ILE A 952 -3.97 15.81 3.87
C ILE A 952 -4.95 16.87 3.33
N VAL A 953 -6.17 16.86 3.86
CA VAL A 953 -7.23 17.79 3.46
C VAL A 953 -6.89 19.22 3.87
N THR A 954 -6.40 19.43 5.08
CA THR A 954 -6.00 20.76 5.61
C THR A 954 -4.85 21.36 4.80
N GLU A 955 -3.80 20.59 4.51
CA GLU A 955 -2.69 21.06 3.67
C GLU A 955 -3.14 21.38 2.25
N THR A 956 -4.07 20.58 1.71
CA THR A 956 -4.67 20.85 0.40
C THR A 956 -5.42 22.19 0.41
N MET A 957 -6.29 22.43 1.39
CA MET A 957 -7.06 23.68 1.47
C MET A 957 -6.16 24.89 1.71
N ARG A 958 -5.16 24.75 2.58
CA ARG A 958 -4.14 25.79 2.83
C ARG A 958 -3.36 26.11 1.55
N ALA A 959 -2.96 25.10 0.79
CA ALA A 959 -2.24 25.31 -0.46
C ALA A 959 -3.06 26.14 -1.44
N VAL A 960 -4.35 25.79 -1.61
CA VAL A 960 -5.30 26.47 -2.50
C VAL A 960 -5.70 27.85 -1.95
N GLY A 961 -5.49 28.12 -0.67
CA GLY A 961 -5.90 29.37 -0.03
C GLY A 961 -7.42 29.52 0.03
N ILE A 962 -8.13 28.41 0.20
CA ILE A 962 -9.59 28.41 0.41
C ILE A 962 -9.84 28.39 1.91
N ASP A 963 -10.62 29.34 2.40
CA ASP A 963 -11.17 29.30 3.74
C ASP A 963 -12.35 28.31 3.79
N PRO A 964 -12.27 27.22 4.56
CA PRO A 964 -13.39 26.30 4.73
C PRO A 964 -14.65 26.93 5.29
N LEU A 965 -14.53 28.07 5.98
CA LEU A 965 -15.66 28.81 6.53
C LEU A 965 -16.36 29.67 5.46
N ALA A 966 -15.73 29.88 4.30
CA ALA A 966 -16.28 30.61 3.16
C ALA A 966 -16.11 29.79 1.86
N PRO A 967 -16.81 28.64 1.71
CA PRO A 967 -16.64 27.74 0.57
C PRO A 967 -16.98 28.37 -0.80
N GLU A 968 -17.75 29.45 -0.81
CA GLU A 968 -18.04 30.27 -2.00
C GLU A 968 -16.87 31.12 -2.47
N ALA A 969 -15.92 31.42 -1.58
CA ALA A 969 -14.73 32.20 -1.91
C ALA A 969 -13.84 31.42 -2.89
N THR A 970 -13.33 32.13 -3.90
CA THR A 970 -12.29 31.57 -4.76
C THR A 970 -10.97 31.56 -4.01
N GLY A 971 -10.24 30.44 -4.09
CA GLY A 971 -8.89 30.37 -3.57
C GLY A 971 -7.92 31.27 -4.34
N ARG A 972 -6.66 31.26 -3.92
CA ARG A 972 -5.59 31.98 -4.65
C ARG A 972 -5.22 31.22 -5.94
N PRO A 973 -4.71 31.92 -6.97
CA PRO A 973 -4.15 31.25 -8.14
C PRO A 973 -2.96 30.36 -7.76
N LEU A 974 -2.95 29.10 -8.20
CA LEU A 974 -1.86 28.16 -7.95
C LEU A 974 -0.97 28.01 -9.16
N THR A 975 0.32 28.30 -9.00
CA THR A 975 1.37 28.04 -9.97
C THR A 975 1.87 26.58 -9.87
N ARG A 976 2.75 26.18 -10.80
CA ARG A 976 3.43 24.88 -10.71
C ARG A 976 4.27 24.75 -9.42
N LEU A 977 4.88 25.84 -8.96
CA LEU A 977 5.70 25.85 -7.74
C LEU A 977 4.85 25.60 -6.49
N ASP A 978 3.67 26.22 -6.42
CA ASP A 978 2.71 25.98 -5.32
C ASP A 978 2.28 24.51 -5.24
N VAL A 979 2.06 23.88 -6.40
CA VAL A 979 1.69 22.47 -6.50
C VAL A 979 2.84 21.58 -6.05
N LEU A 980 4.09 21.86 -6.44
CA LEU A 980 5.25 21.11 -5.97
C LEU A 980 5.44 21.23 -4.45
N ALA A 981 5.32 22.44 -3.92
CA ALA A 981 5.38 22.66 -2.47
C ALA A 981 4.25 21.93 -1.71
N LEU A 982 3.05 21.83 -2.30
CA LEU A 982 1.99 20.98 -1.74
C LEU A 982 2.38 19.50 -1.75
N VAL A 983 2.94 19.00 -2.86
CA VAL A 983 3.40 17.61 -2.96
C VAL A 983 4.44 17.30 -1.90
N GLU A 984 5.42 18.18 -1.69
CA GLU A 984 6.45 18.04 -0.65
C GLU A 984 5.86 17.99 0.77
N ARG A 985 4.90 18.88 1.08
CA ARG A 985 4.20 18.86 2.38
C ARG A 985 3.38 17.58 2.59
N LEU A 986 2.70 17.11 1.55
CA LEU A 986 1.95 15.86 1.61
C LEU A 986 2.88 14.66 1.79
N ASP A 987 4.02 14.63 1.11
CA ASP A 987 5.02 13.57 1.25
C ASP A 987 5.62 13.54 2.66
N ALA A 988 5.81 14.69 3.30
CA ALA A 988 6.26 14.80 4.69
C ALA A 988 5.22 14.30 5.73
N ILE A 989 3.94 14.33 5.38
CA ILE A 989 2.83 13.89 6.26
C ILE A 989 2.51 12.40 6.08
N LEU A 990 2.60 11.91 4.84
CA LEU A 990 2.33 10.52 4.54
C LEU A 990 3.45 9.63 5.10
N PRO A 991 3.11 8.47 5.68
CA PRO A 991 4.13 7.54 6.15
C PRO A 991 4.92 7.01 4.94
N SER A 992 6.25 6.92 5.09
CA SER A 992 7.12 6.40 4.03
C SER A 992 6.72 4.98 3.58
N LYS A 993 6.31 4.12 4.51
CA LYS A 993 5.72 2.81 4.23
C LYS A 993 4.18 2.89 4.21
N GLY A 994 3.56 2.36 3.16
CA GLY A 994 2.09 2.26 3.06
C GLY A 994 1.36 3.51 2.57
N ARG A 995 2.07 4.55 2.10
CA ARG A 995 1.46 5.79 1.53
C ARG A 995 0.42 5.52 0.45
N LEU A 996 0.71 4.61 -0.48
CA LEU A 996 -0.12 4.37 -1.66
C LEU A 996 -1.44 3.66 -1.31
N PRO A 997 -1.44 2.58 -0.50
CA PRO A 997 -2.68 2.03 0.07
C PRO A 997 -3.54 3.08 0.77
N LEU A 998 -2.93 3.99 1.55
CA LEU A 998 -3.66 5.05 2.25
C LEU A 998 -4.31 6.05 1.29
N LEU A 999 -3.57 6.51 0.27
CA LEU A 999 -4.12 7.37 -0.77
C LEU A 999 -5.23 6.68 -1.56
N ARG A 1000 -5.07 5.40 -1.92
CA ARG A 1000 -6.11 4.61 -2.61
C ARG A 1000 -7.36 4.44 -1.76
N ALA A 1001 -7.21 4.14 -0.47
CA ALA A 1001 -8.31 4.02 0.48
C ALA A 1001 -9.03 5.37 0.69
N ALA A 1002 -8.34 6.49 0.52
CA ALA A 1002 -8.93 7.83 0.48
C ALA A 1002 -9.50 8.20 -0.90
N GLY A 1003 -9.35 7.33 -1.90
CA GLY A 1003 -9.75 7.62 -3.27
C GLY A 1003 -8.96 8.76 -3.89
N LEU A 1004 -7.68 8.94 -3.55
CA LEU A 1004 -6.75 9.96 -4.04
C LEU A 1004 -5.69 9.36 -5.00
N PRO A 1005 -5.18 10.13 -5.98
CA PRO A 1005 -4.07 9.68 -6.83
C PRO A 1005 -2.75 9.66 -6.04
N GLU A 1006 -1.78 8.86 -6.50
CA GLU A 1006 -0.41 8.84 -5.95
C GLU A 1006 0.25 10.23 -6.05
N LEU A 1007 1.12 10.58 -5.11
CA LEU A 1007 1.92 11.80 -5.21
C LEU A 1007 2.89 11.73 -6.40
N PRO A 1008 2.98 12.76 -7.24
CA PRO A 1008 3.94 12.80 -8.32
C PRO A 1008 5.35 12.96 -7.73
N ARG A 1009 6.36 12.39 -8.40
CA ARG A 1009 7.76 12.66 -8.07
C ARG A 1009 8.06 14.15 -8.29
N THR A 1010 9.02 14.70 -7.55
CA THR A 1010 9.50 16.09 -7.75
C THR A 1010 9.98 16.34 -9.18
N SER A 1011 10.45 15.30 -9.88
CA SER A 1011 10.84 15.33 -11.30
C SER A 1011 9.68 15.20 -12.30
N ALA A 1012 8.43 15.22 -11.86
CA ALA A 1012 7.28 15.10 -12.75
C ALA A 1012 7.19 16.25 -13.76
N SER A 1013 6.88 15.92 -15.01
CA SER A 1013 6.70 16.91 -16.08
C SER A 1013 5.52 17.85 -15.79
N LYS A 1014 5.54 19.05 -16.39
CA LYS A 1014 4.44 20.04 -16.28
C LYS A 1014 3.07 19.43 -16.60
N LYS A 1015 3.00 18.56 -17.62
CA LYS A 1015 1.77 17.86 -18.01
C LYS A 1015 1.30 16.86 -16.96
N GLN A 1016 2.21 16.07 -16.38
CA GLN A 1016 1.88 15.11 -15.33
C GLN A 1016 1.37 15.81 -14.07
N LEU A 1017 2.06 16.87 -13.64
CA LEU A 1017 1.62 17.68 -12.51
C LEU A 1017 0.23 18.27 -12.76
N ALA A 1018 -0.02 18.86 -13.93
CA ALA A 1018 -1.34 19.43 -14.24
C ALA A 1018 -2.47 18.40 -14.23
N VAL A 1019 -2.23 17.17 -14.71
CA VAL A 1019 -3.20 16.07 -14.65
C VAL A 1019 -3.43 15.65 -13.20
N TRP A 1020 -2.35 15.42 -12.45
CA TRP A 1020 -2.41 15.06 -11.04
C TRP A 1020 -3.16 16.10 -10.20
N THR A 1021 -2.81 17.39 -10.33
CA THR A 1021 -3.47 18.50 -9.62
C THR A 1021 -4.97 18.51 -9.87
N ARG A 1022 -5.38 18.33 -11.13
CA ARG A 1022 -6.80 18.29 -11.48
C ARG A 1022 -7.50 17.12 -10.81
N GLU A 1023 -6.92 15.92 -10.87
CA GLU A 1023 -7.52 14.73 -10.26
C GLU A 1023 -7.56 14.83 -8.73
N TRP A 1024 -6.46 15.26 -8.10
CA TRP A 1024 -6.34 15.46 -6.66
C TRP A 1024 -7.40 16.45 -6.15
N PHE A 1025 -7.46 17.65 -6.73
CA PHE A 1025 -8.42 18.67 -6.32
C PHE A 1025 -9.87 18.28 -6.61
N THR A 1026 -10.15 17.66 -7.76
CA THR A 1026 -11.51 17.20 -8.06
C THR A 1026 -11.99 16.16 -7.04
N ARG A 1027 -11.13 15.22 -6.63
CA ARG A 1027 -11.45 14.20 -5.60
C ARG A 1027 -11.63 14.82 -4.21
N MET A 1028 -11.04 15.97 -3.95
CA MET A 1028 -11.23 16.78 -2.73
C MET A 1028 -12.46 17.68 -2.76
N GLY A 1029 -13.31 17.58 -3.79
CA GLY A 1029 -14.49 18.43 -3.93
C GLY A 1029 -14.18 19.85 -4.39
N LEU A 1030 -13.02 20.09 -5.01
CA LEU A 1030 -12.67 21.38 -5.59
C LEU A 1030 -12.94 21.39 -7.09
N THR A 1031 -13.35 22.54 -7.61
CA THR A 1031 -13.53 22.77 -9.05
C THR A 1031 -12.70 23.95 -9.50
N ARG A 1032 -12.22 23.87 -10.75
CA ARG A 1032 -11.46 24.96 -11.35
C ARG A 1032 -12.41 26.09 -11.74
N VAL A 1033 -12.06 27.32 -11.41
CA VAL A 1033 -12.85 28.50 -11.79
C VAL A 1033 -12.79 28.70 -13.31
N LYS A 1034 -13.94 28.87 -13.97
CA LYS A 1034 -14.01 29.19 -15.41
C LYS A 1034 -13.33 30.55 -15.64
N GLY A 1035 -12.38 30.62 -16.58
CA GLY A 1035 -11.55 31.82 -16.77
C GLY A 1035 -10.45 32.02 -15.72
N GLY A 1036 -10.35 31.16 -14.69
CA GLY A 1036 -9.31 31.21 -13.66
C GLY A 1036 -7.93 30.73 -14.13
N ARG A 1037 -7.59 30.92 -15.41
CA ARG A 1037 -6.23 30.78 -15.94
C ARG A 1037 -5.62 32.16 -15.97
N SER A 1038 -4.59 32.38 -15.16
CA SER A 1038 -3.82 33.61 -15.19
C SER A 1038 -2.34 33.30 -15.41
N LYS A 1039 -1.58 34.31 -15.82
CA LYS A 1039 -0.12 34.27 -15.77
C LYS A 1039 0.32 35.07 -14.57
N VAL A 1040 1.10 34.45 -13.68
CA VAL A 1040 1.68 35.12 -12.51
C VAL A 1040 3.18 35.23 -12.74
N THR A 1041 3.74 36.40 -12.52
CA THR A 1041 5.19 36.62 -12.59
C THR A 1041 5.78 36.41 -11.20
N ILE A 1042 6.67 35.43 -11.04
CA ILE A 1042 7.41 35.17 -9.80
C ILE A 1042 8.89 35.25 -10.15
N GLU A 1043 9.64 36.13 -9.49
CA GLU A 1043 11.09 36.32 -9.73
C GLU A 1043 11.45 36.56 -11.21
N GLY A 1044 10.55 37.23 -11.96
CA GLY A 1044 10.73 37.51 -13.39
C GLY A 1044 10.26 36.40 -14.34
N GLU A 1045 9.95 35.20 -13.85
CA GLU A 1045 9.40 34.11 -14.66
C GLU A 1045 7.86 34.17 -14.73
N ARG A 1046 7.29 34.10 -15.94
CA ARG A 1046 5.84 34.04 -16.15
C ARG A 1046 5.34 32.60 -16.07
N LEU A 1047 4.66 32.26 -14.98
CA LEU A 1047 4.11 30.93 -14.73
C LEU A 1047 2.61 30.88 -14.99
N ASP A 1048 2.13 29.77 -15.56
CA ASP A 1048 0.69 29.51 -15.66
C ASP A 1048 0.13 29.18 -14.28
N ALA A 1049 -0.91 29.92 -13.86
CA ALA A 1049 -1.61 29.70 -12.62
C ALA A 1049 -3.06 29.26 -12.87
N SER A 1050 -3.60 28.48 -11.93
CA SER A 1050 -4.99 28.01 -11.96
C SER A 1050 -5.69 28.33 -10.64
N THR A 1051 -6.82 29.01 -10.71
CA THR A 1051 -7.67 29.29 -9.55
C THR A 1051 -8.70 28.17 -9.34
N TRP A 1052 -8.90 27.79 -8.10
CA TRP A 1052 -9.82 26.74 -7.68
C TRP A 1052 -10.77 27.28 -6.60
N LYS A 1053 -11.95 26.67 -6.50
CA LYS A 1053 -12.93 26.94 -5.46
C LYS A 1053 -13.55 25.63 -5.00
N PHE A 1054 -14.22 25.63 -3.85
CA PHE A 1054 -15.05 24.49 -3.49
C PHE A 1054 -16.17 24.33 -4.51
N ASP A 1055 -16.45 23.09 -4.86
CA ASP A 1055 -17.74 22.74 -5.41
C ASP A 1055 -18.78 22.87 -4.29
N LEU A 1056 -19.69 23.83 -4.44
CA LEU A 1056 -20.67 24.19 -3.40
C LEU A 1056 -21.53 22.99 -2.96
N MET A 1057 -21.85 22.08 -3.89
CA MET A 1057 -22.60 20.87 -3.57
C MET A 1057 -21.77 19.93 -2.70
N ALA A 1058 -20.51 19.67 -3.06
CA ALA A 1058 -19.62 18.86 -2.23
C ALA A 1058 -19.35 19.49 -0.85
N ALA A 1059 -19.16 20.81 -0.78
CA ALA A 1059 -18.95 21.52 0.49
C ALA A 1059 -20.18 21.44 1.41
N CYS A 1060 -21.38 21.68 0.87
CA CYS A 1060 -22.64 21.59 1.62
C CYS A 1060 -22.82 20.19 2.25
N PHE A 1061 -22.68 19.12 1.46
CA PHE A 1061 -22.81 17.77 2.00
C PHE A 1061 -21.64 17.37 2.91
N ALA A 1062 -20.43 17.86 2.65
CA ALA A 1062 -19.29 17.64 3.54
C ALA A 1062 -19.52 18.23 4.93
N GLN A 1063 -20.08 19.43 5.02
CA GLN A 1063 -20.45 20.07 6.29
C GLN A 1063 -21.52 19.26 7.02
N ARG A 1064 -22.53 18.74 6.32
CA ARG A 1064 -23.57 17.87 6.93
C ARG A 1064 -22.99 16.55 7.45
N ILE A 1065 -22.11 15.90 6.67
CA ILE A 1065 -21.38 14.69 7.10
C ILE A 1065 -20.55 14.98 8.35
N ALA A 1066 -19.83 16.10 8.38
CA ALA A 1066 -19.04 16.49 9.54
C ALA A 1066 -19.92 16.73 10.77
N ALA A 1067 -21.02 17.48 10.62
CA ALA A 1067 -21.97 17.76 11.70
C ALA A 1067 -22.56 16.46 12.29
N HIS A 1068 -23.05 15.56 11.44
CA HIS A 1068 -23.60 14.28 11.91
C HIS A 1068 -22.56 13.42 12.63
N ARG A 1069 -21.32 13.35 12.11
CA ARG A 1069 -20.24 12.59 12.76
C ARG A 1069 -19.85 13.20 14.10
N ASN A 1070 -19.73 14.53 14.19
CA ASN A 1070 -19.41 15.22 15.44
C ASN A 1070 -20.50 14.96 16.50
N VAL A 1071 -21.78 14.89 16.13
CA VAL A 1071 -22.88 14.55 17.05
C VAL A 1071 -22.81 13.08 17.48
N THR A 1072 -22.71 12.15 16.51
CA THR A 1072 -22.70 10.69 16.77
C THR A 1072 -21.57 10.30 17.71
N ILE A 1073 -20.37 10.86 17.49
CA ILE A 1073 -19.17 10.51 18.23
C ILE A 1073 -19.20 11.09 19.65
N ARG A 1074 -19.87 12.22 19.88
CA ARG A 1074 -20.07 12.78 21.23
C ARG A 1074 -21.08 11.99 22.08
N GLY A 1075 -21.74 10.96 21.53
CA GLY A 1075 -22.72 10.15 22.25
C GLY A 1075 -23.97 10.92 22.69
N ILE A 1076 -24.21 12.10 22.11
CA ILE A 1076 -25.37 12.93 22.41
C ILE A 1076 -26.54 12.40 21.57
N ASP A 1077 -27.66 12.05 22.21
CA ASP A 1077 -28.89 11.66 21.49
C ASP A 1077 -29.30 12.84 20.59
N SER A 1078 -29.24 12.63 19.27
CA SER A 1078 -29.47 13.65 18.26
C SER A 1078 -30.89 14.23 18.29
N ARG A 1079 -31.81 13.60 19.03
CA ARG A 1079 -33.20 14.05 19.19
C ARG A 1079 -33.38 15.28 20.08
N GLY A 1080 -32.35 15.71 20.81
CA GLY A 1080 -32.42 16.86 21.73
C GLY A 1080 -31.63 18.12 21.33
N LEU A 1081 -30.85 18.08 20.25
CA LEU A 1081 -30.01 19.21 19.84
C LEU A 1081 -30.71 20.06 18.78
N ASN A 1082 -30.98 21.32 19.12
CA ASN A 1082 -31.26 22.34 18.11
C ASN A 1082 -29.95 22.59 17.33
N PRO A 1083 -29.91 22.34 16.00
CA PRO A 1083 -28.71 22.56 15.19
C PRO A 1083 -28.14 23.98 15.31
N ALA A 1084 -28.94 24.95 15.76
CA ALA A 1084 -28.58 26.34 15.98
C ALA A 1084 -27.57 26.60 17.12
N GLU A 1085 -27.33 25.67 18.05
CA GLU A 1085 -26.54 25.93 19.27
C GLU A 1085 -25.08 25.43 19.28
N SER A 1086 -24.63 24.79 18.19
CA SER A 1086 -23.25 24.33 18.03
C SER A 1086 -22.27 25.50 17.73
N PRO A 1087 -20.98 25.43 18.12
CA PRO A 1087 -19.98 26.40 17.66
C PRO A 1087 -19.88 26.48 16.12
N ALA A 1088 -20.22 25.40 15.41
CA ALA A 1088 -20.32 25.38 13.95
C ALA A 1088 -21.58 26.08 13.42
N SER A 1089 -22.65 26.24 14.22
CA SER A 1089 -23.85 26.98 13.81
C SER A 1089 -23.78 28.48 14.14
N ARG A 1090 -22.97 28.90 15.12
CA ARG A 1090 -22.69 30.33 15.35
C ARG A 1090 -21.83 30.97 14.26
N ALA A 1091 -21.08 30.19 13.49
CA ALA A 1091 -20.43 30.62 12.25
C ALA A 1091 -21.42 30.71 11.06
N PHE A 1092 -22.68 30.28 11.24
CA PHE A 1092 -23.71 30.21 10.21
C PHE A 1092 -24.91 31.10 10.55
N GLN A 1093 -24.79 32.37 10.19
CA GLN A 1093 -25.93 33.21 9.82
C GLN A 1093 -25.76 33.70 8.37
N VAL A 1094 -25.51 32.77 7.44
CA VAL A 1094 -25.99 32.98 6.08
C VAL A 1094 -27.42 32.45 6.09
N SER A 1095 -28.39 33.37 6.09
CA SER A 1095 -29.78 32.99 5.85
C SER A 1095 -29.81 32.14 4.58
N PRO A 1096 -30.48 30.98 4.54
CA PRO A 1096 -30.80 30.33 3.30
C PRO A 1096 -31.90 31.17 2.63
N THR A 1097 -31.57 32.40 2.22
CA THR A 1097 -32.39 33.16 1.29
C THR A 1097 -32.26 32.43 -0.04
N ASP A 1098 -33.18 31.48 -0.19
CA ASP A 1098 -33.52 30.74 -1.38
C ASP A 1098 -32.64 29.49 -1.71
N PRO A 1099 -33.11 28.28 -1.34
CA PRO A 1099 -32.60 27.01 -1.85
C PRO A 1099 -32.62 26.91 -3.38
N HIS A 1100 -33.27 27.79 -4.15
CA HIS A 1100 -33.11 27.84 -5.60
C HIS A 1100 -31.69 28.27 -6.02
N THR A 1101 -31.01 29.11 -5.23
CA THR A 1101 -29.69 29.68 -5.58
C THR A 1101 -28.58 28.63 -5.67
N LEU A 1102 -28.63 27.57 -4.85
CA LEU A 1102 -27.65 26.47 -4.91
C LEU A 1102 -27.74 25.65 -6.21
N TYR A 1103 -28.88 25.68 -6.90
CA TYR A 1103 -29.18 24.79 -8.04
C TYR A 1103 -29.32 25.55 -9.37
N THR A 1104 -29.49 26.87 -9.35
CA THR A 1104 -29.57 27.73 -10.56
C THR A 1104 -28.20 28.11 -11.15
N TRP A 1105 -27.11 28.01 -10.38
CA TRP A 1105 -25.75 28.34 -10.86
C TRP A 1105 -25.19 27.38 -11.93
N GLY A 1106 -25.90 26.30 -12.25
CA GLY A 1106 -25.53 25.36 -13.31
C GLY A 1106 -25.96 25.76 -14.73
N GLN A 1107 -26.85 26.76 -14.91
CA GLN A 1107 -27.45 27.08 -16.21
C GLN A 1107 -27.26 28.52 -16.72
N VAL A 1108 -26.71 29.46 -15.94
CA VAL A 1108 -26.52 30.84 -16.42
C VAL A 1108 -25.14 30.98 -17.06
N SER A 1109 -25.02 30.73 -18.36
CA SER A 1109 -23.77 30.93 -19.12
C SER A 1109 -23.71 32.18 -19.99
N ASP A 1110 -24.78 32.97 -20.13
CA ASP A 1110 -24.80 34.14 -21.02
C ASP A 1110 -25.71 35.24 -20.46
N ILE A 1111 -25.18 36.10 -19.57
CA ILE A 1111 -25.71 37.45 -19.36
C ILE A 1111 -24.52 38.40 -19.37
N CYS A 1112 -24.37 39.13 -20.48
CA CYS A 1112 -23.59 40.36 -20.51
C CYS A 1112 -24.36 41.41 -19.70
N ILE A 1113 -23.80 41.83 -18.57
CA ILE A 1113 -24.29 42.99 -17.83
C ILE A 1113 -23.77 44.25 -18.56
N PRO A 1114 -24.62 45.18 -19.01
CA PRO A 1114 -24.15 46.44 -19.57
C PRO A 1114 -23.52 47.29 -18.47
N ALA A 1115 -22.36 47.87 -18.77
CA ALA A 1115 -21.71 48.84 -17.91
C ALA A 1115 -22.41 50.19 -18.06
N GLU A 1116 -23.36 50.52 -17.19
CA GLU A 1116 -23.86 51.91 -17.06
C GLU A 1116 -24.66 52.08 -15.75
N THR A 1117 -24.01 52.57 -14.70
CA THR A 1117 -24.43 53.68 -13.82
C THR A 1117 -23.54 53.72 -12.56
N VAL A 1118 -22.48 54.52 -12.63
CA VAL A 1118 -21.79 55.04 -11.44
C VAL A 1118 -22.16 56.52 -11.38
N SER A 1119 -23.13 56.89 -10.54
CA SER A 1119 -23.28 58.27 -10.11
C SER A 1119 -22.35 58.53 -8.93
N LYS A 1120 -21.27 59.26 -9.19
CA LYS A 1120 -20.58 60.05 -8.17
C LYS A 1120 -21.56 61.11 -7.66
N GLU A 1121 -21.80 61.17 -6.35
CA GLU A 1121 -21.84 62.43 -5.57
C GLU A 1121 -22.13 62.17 -4.07
N ALA A 1122 -21.60 63.07 -3.24
CA ALA A 1122 -21.69 63.23 -1.77
C ALA A 1122 -20.75 62.33 -0.92
N CYS A 1123 -19.49 62.70 -0.63
CA CYS A 1123 -18.97 63.76 0.28
C CYS A 1123 -19.18 63.56 1.79
N CYS A 1124 -18.05 63.36 2.47
CA CYS A 1124 -17.60 63.99 3.72
C CYS A 1124 -18.39 63.81 5.04
N GLY A 1125 -17.68 63.27 6.04
CA GLY A 1125 -18.01 63.41 7.46
C GLY A 1125 -16.96 62.77 8.39
N ALA A 1126 -15.92 63.56 8.72
CA ALA A 1126 -14.90 63.43 9.77
C ALA A 1126 -13.92 62.23 9.75
#